data_AF-A0A258S744-F1
#
_entry.id   AF-A0A258S744-F1
#
_cell.length_a   1.000
_cell.length_b   1.000
_cell.length_c   1.000
_cell.angle_alpha   90.00
_cell.angle_beta   90.00
_cell.angle_gamma   90.00
#
_symmetry.space_group_name_H-M   'P 1'
#
loop_
_entity.id
_entity.type
_entity.pdbx_description
1 polymer ?
#
loop_
_entity_poly.entity_id
_entity_poly.type
_entity_poly.pdbx_seq_one_letter_code
_entity_poly.pdbx_strand_id
1 'polypeptide(L)'
;MNDAQKAASRLALDAWASVSGITFFEVTNSVGDINFGIYDLAALGSPGAAGFAYYGSPTVRDGFQSDVFLLQPWASNAYVLLHEIGHALGLKHPFDGSTTLDPALDDVTRTVLSYTFRGGPGDRLGSLDIAAIQYLYGTNSNDGSQVASWNWNTAIETLTQNGGAADDVIAGVASRDVIFGGAGNDKIDSGSGGDYIDGGDGSDNINAVIASGYGAVAILGGGGNDAIQLRVDAALPAFSIDGGAGTDSLNIFSFNSTRPLNLSLSGDGVSSGLVINVENIQISGTSRGDNITGSMGVDTISTFGGNAIIRAAGGNDSVFTQVSSLNEAIFIDGGDGNDYVGIELKDTIRSSFSNIILIGGAGSDIIYFNYYGTQSLTFSIGASIASGSQITGFEFFGLQGSSANDLLTGSDFADTIFGRDGNDSIIGGLGRDALTGGNGADTFVFLSAADSLAQTPDTIFDFTTGVDVIDLTAFPVWNLAVAGSQLTGVGLAGNFAVSFNGSSFTTADIRSQSVGLYAAGTNAVDTLIGQAGRDYLNGAGGNDSLRGAGGNDFLSGGAGNDALDGGTDIDTAIYAATRAQSTVTRNAGGTVTVTSTADGTDTVSNVELFQFADGLFSFRYADPGGTRVNNFAINAGGWSSQDRFSRHVADVNGDGFADIVGFGQAGTFVSYGQRDGSFSAVTFASANFGANQGWTSDNAFRRELIDVNRDGRADIVG
;
A
#
# COMPACT_ATOMS: atom_id res chain seq x y z
N MET A 1 54.10 3.08 -16.97
CA MET A 1 55.09 2.86 -18.05
C MET A 1 56.20 3.90 -17.99
N ASN A 2 57.43 3.52 -18.32
CA ASN A 2 58.54 4.45 -18.59
C ASN A 2 58.49 4.97 -20.04
N ASP A 3 59.36 5.92 -20.39
CA ASP A 3 59.33 6.59 -21.71
C ASP A 3 59.58 5.63 -22.89
N ALA A 4 60.43 4.63 -22.72
CA ALA A 4 60.70 3.63 -23.76
C ALA A 4 59.48 2.73 -24.02
N GLN A 5 58.75 2.35 -22.97
CA GLN A 5 57.51 1.59 -23.07
C GLN A 5 56.41 2.41 -23.73
N LYS A 6 56.26 3.68 -23.34
CA LYS A 6 55.31 4.60 -24.01
C LYS A 6 55.62 4.74 -25.50
N ALA A 7 56.89 4.92 -25.86
CA ALA A 7 57.30 5.02 -27.26
C ALA A 7 57.00 3.74 -28.06
N ALA A 8 57.22 2.57 -27.46
CA ALA A 8 56.88 1.29 -28.09
C ALA A 8 55.37 1.11 -28.27
N SER A 9 54.56 1.46 -27.26
CA SER A 9 53.09 1.42 -27.37
C SER A 9 52.57 2.35 -28.46
N ARG A 10 53.11 3.58 -28.58
CA ARG A 10 52.74 4.50 -29.67
C ARG A 10 53.01 3.89 -31.05
N LEU A 11 54.18 3.30 -31.25
CA LEU A 11 54.52 2.65 -32.53
C LEU A 11 53.57 1.48 -32.87
N ALA A 12 53.14 0.72 -31.87
CA ALA A 12 52.19 -0.38 -32.07
C ALA A 12 50.76 0.13 -32.39
N LEU A 13 50.32 1.19 -31.71
CA LEU A 13 49.06 1.89 -32.02
C LEU A 13 49.09 2.48 -33.44
N ASP A 14 50.19 3.16 -33.82
CA ASP A 14 50.39 3.72 -35.16
C ASP A 14 50.31 2.63 -36.25
N ALA A 15 50.82 1.42 -35.97
CA ALA A 15 50.73 0.30 -36.90
C ALA A 15 49.26 -0.08 -37.18
N TRP A 16 48.42 -0.18 -36.14
CA TRP A 16 46.98 -0.45 -36.29
C TRP A 16 46.23 0.70 -36.97
N ALA A 17 46.50 1.95 -36.59
CA ALA A 17 45.89 3.12 -37.23
C ALA A 17 46.26 3.24 -38.71
N SER A 18 47.51 2.93 -39.09
CA SER A 18 47.96 3.08 -40.48
C SER A 18 47.21 2.20 -41.50
N VAL A 19 46.53 1.14 -41.04
CA VAL A 19 45.83 0.17 -41.88
C VAL A 19 44.31 0.18 -41.68
N SER A 20 43.79 0.96 -40.74
CA SER A 20 42.37 0.98 -40.36
C SER A 20 41.82 2.40 -40.30
N GLY A 21 40.50 2.55 -40.14
CA GLY A 21 39.87 3.85 -39.92
C GLY A 21 40.07 4.43 -38.51
N ILE A 22 40.91 3.82 -37.67
CA ILE A 22 41.10 4.23 -36.27
C ILE A 22 42.12 5.36 -36.17
N THR A 23 41.81 6.38 -35.37
CA THR A 23 42.78 7.40 -34.95
C THR A 23 43.08 7.25 -33.46
N PHE A 24 44.37 7.21 -33.10
CA PHE A 24 44.80 7.23 -31.70
C PHE A 24 45.42 8.58 -31.35
N PHE A 25 45.10 9.09 -30.17
CA PHE A 25 45.76 10.24 -29.57
C PHE A 25 46.00 9.96 -28.08
N GLU A 26 47.08 10.54 -27.54
CA GLU A 26 47.44 10.34 -26.14
C GLU A 26 46.72 11.34 -25.25
N VAL A 27 46.14 10.84 -24.17
CA VAL A 27 45.45 11.62 -23.13
C VAL A 27 46.14 11.44 -21.78
N THR A 28 45.73 12.20 -20.77
CA THR A 28 46.25 12.01 -19.40
C THR A 28 45.78 10.67 -18.82
N ASN A 29 46.49 10.22 -17.79
CA ASN A 29 46.16 8.95 -17.13
C ASN A 29 44.70 8.97 -16.65
N SER A 30 43.99 7.86 -16.86
CA SER A 30 42.59 7.64 -16.44
C SER A 30 41.51 8.26 -17.33
N VAL A 31 41.88 8.93 -18.42
CA VAL A 31 40.93 9.46 -19.43
C VAL A 31 40.84 8.56 -20.67
N GLY A 32 41.86 7.73 -20.91
CA GLY A 32 41.98 6.97 -22.15
C GLY A 32 41.01 5.79 -22.25
N ASP A 33 40.46 5.59 -23.46
CA ASP A 33 39.67 4.42 -23.83
C ASP A 33 40.51 3.11 -23.85
N ILE A 34 41.83 3.24 -23.99
CA ILE A 34 42.80 2.13 -23.90
C ILE A 34 43.86 2.55 -22.88
N ASN A 35 43.86 1.94 -21.69
CA ASN A 35 44.90 2.18 -20.69
C ASN A 35 45.96 1.08 -20.73
N PHE A 36 47.22 1.47 -20.54
CA PHE A 36 48.34 0.53 -20.50
C PHE A 36 48.89 0.39 -19.08
N GLY A 37 48.71 -0.80 -18.50
CA GLY A 37 49.20 -1.16 -17.18
C GLY A 37 50.46 -2.03 -17.24
N ILE A 38 51.38 -1.85 -16.28
CA ILE A 38 52.47 -2.80 -16.05
C ILE A 38 52.16 -3.55 -14.77
N TYR A 39 52.14 -4.89 -14.85
CA TYR A 39 51.82 -5.75 -13.72
C TYR A 39 52.99 -6.65 -13.32
N ASP A 40 53.06 -7.00 -12.03
CA ASP A 40 53.90 -8.08 -11.51
C ASP A 40 53.02 -9.32 -11.26
N LEU A 41 53.17 -10.34 -12.11
CA LEU A 41 52.29 -11.51 -12.13
C LEU A 41 52.60 -12.57 -11.06
N ALA A 42 53.50 -12.30 -10.10
CA ALA A 42 53.71 -13.21 -8.96
C ALA A 42 52.43 -13.47 -8.14
N ALA A 43 51.40 -12.62 -8.26
CA ALA A 43 50.16 -12.66 -7.47
C ALA A 43 48.92 -13.29 -8.16
N LEU A 44 48.95 -13.62 -9.47
CA LEU A 44 47.74 -14.00 -10.24
C LEU A 44 47.73 -15.44 -10.81
N GLY A 45 48.68 -16.30 -10.43
CA GLY A 45 48.58 -17.74 -10.68
C GLY A 45 48.79 -18.23 -12.13
N SER A 46 49.15 -17.34 -13.07
CA SER A 46 49.47 -17.69 -14.48
C SER A 46 50.96 -17.46 -14.80
N PRO A 47 51.87 -18.37 -14.40
CA PRO A 47 53.29 -18.26 -14.72
C PRO A 47 53.53 -18.51 -16.21
N GLY A 48 53.73 -17.44 -17.00
CA GLY A 48 54.16 -17.55 -18.40
C GLY A 48 53.53 -16.56 -19.40
N ALA A 49 52.51 -15.80 -19.02
CA ALA A 49 51.90 -14.80 -19.90
C ALA A 49 52.80 -13.56 -20.08
N ALA A 50 52.95 -13.08 -21.32
CA ALA A 50 53.70 -11.85 -21.62
C ALA A 50 52.85 -10.58 -21.49
N GLY A 51 51.53 -10.71 -21.58
CA GLY A 51 50.52 -9.68 -21.41
C GLY A 51 49.12 -10.30 -21.39
N PHE A 52 48.11 -9.47 -21.18
CA PHE A 52 46.71 -9.75 -21.47
C PHE A 52 45.97 -8.43 -21.72
N ALA A 53 44.87 -8.47 -22.48
CA ALA A 53 43.97 -7.34 -22.62
C ALA A 53 42.50 -7.77 -22.49
N TYR A 54 41.65 -6.82 -22.12
CA TYR A 54 40.22 -7.01 -22.17
C TYR A 54 39.70 -6.69 -23.58
N TYR A 55 38.75 -7.48 -24.08
CA TYR A 55 38.08 -7.17 -25.34
C TYR A 55 37.31 -5.85 -25.22
N GLY A 56 37.39 -5.00 -26.24
CA GLY A 56 36.53 -3.83 -26.35
C GLY A 56 35.06 -4.23 -26.49
N SER A 57 34.17 -3.56 -25.74
CA SER A 57 32.72 -3.64 -25.97
C SER A 57 32.22 -2.36 -26.63
N PRO A 58 31.43 -2.45 -27.70
CA PRO A 58 30.78 -1.29 -28.29
C PRO A 58 29.57 -0.77 -27.48
N THR A 59 29.20 -1.41 -26.37
CA THR A 59 27.91 -1.15 -25.69
C THR A 59 28.00 -0.74 -24.22
N VAL A 60 29.17 -0.77 -23.57
CA VAL A 60 29.32 -0.40 -22.15
C VAL A 60 30.70 0.21 -21.97
N ARG A 61 30.81 1.49 -21.59
CA ARG A 61 32.12 2.16 -21.34
C ARG A 61 32.50 2.23 -19.85
N ASP A 62 32.02 1.31 -19.01
CA ASP A 62 32.43 1.19 -17.60
C ASP A 62 33.42 0.02 -17.39
N GLY A 63 34.57 0.30 -16.74
CA GLY A 63 35.54 -0.70 -16.26
C GLY A 63 36.82 -0.83 -17.09
N PHE A 64 37.58 -1.92 -16.88
CA PHE A 64 38.88 -2.22 -17.53
C PHE A 64 38.77 -2.59 -19.03
N GLN A 65 37.76 -2.11 -19.73
CA GLN A 65 37.52 -2.51 -21.12
C GLN A 65 38.59 -1.93 -22.04
N SER A 66 39.04 -2.74 -23.00
CA SER A 66 40.15 -2.40 -23.89
C SER A 66 41.49 -2.11 -23.19
N ASP A 67 41.60 -2.28 -21.86
CA ASP A 67 42.84 -2.07 -21.14
C ASP A 67 43.85 -3.17 -21.47
N VAL A 68 45.10 -2.75 -21.66
CA VAL A 68 46.24 -3.59 -22.02
C VAL A 68 47.19 -3.70 -20.84
N PHE A 69 47.38 -4.93 -20.35
CA PHE A 69 48.27 -5.24 -19.23
C PHE A 69 49.51 -5.99 -19.72
N LEU A 70 50.69 -5.45 -19.39
CA LEU A 70 51.97 -5.94 -19.91
C LEU A 70 52.88 -6.41 -18.78
N LEU A 71 53.58 -7.53 -18.99
CA LEU A 71 54.56 -8.08 -18.06
C LEU A 71 55.98 -7.62 -18.40
N GLN A 72 56.84 -7.42 -17.40
CA GLN A 72 58.28 -7.24 -17.61
C GLN A 72 58.98 -8.58 -17.94
N PRO A 73 59.94 -8.62 -18.89
CA PRO A 73 60.53 -7.50 -19.65
C PRO A 73 59.82 -7.21 -20.99
N TRP A 74 58.66 -7.81 -21.25
CA TRP A 74 57.97 -7.79 -22.55
C TRP A 74 57.20 -6.50 -22.86
N ALA A 75 57.09 -5.58 -21.91
CA ALA A 75 56.34 -4.33 -22.04
C ALA A 75 56.82 -3.36 -23.14
N SER A 76 57.89 -3.69 -23.87
CA SER A 76 58.34 -2.96 -25.07
C SER A 76 58.53 -3.89 -26.28
N ASN A 77 58.07 -5.14 -26.20
CA ASN A 77 58.16 -6.10 -27.28
C ASN A 77 57.05 -5.82 -28.31
N ALA A 78 57.44 -5.60 -29.56
CA ALA A 78 56.51 -5.20 -30.63
C ALA A 78 55.42 -6.26 -30.89
N TYR A 79 55.76 -7.55 -30.87
CA TYR A 79 54.77 -8.61 -31.06
C TYR A 79 53.71 -8.60 -29.95
N VAL A 80 54.14 -8.54 -28.68
CA VAL A 80 53.22 -8.52 -27.53
C VAL A 80 52.33 -7.29 -27.57
N LEU A 81 52.88 -6.11 -27.85
CA LEU A 81 52.09 -4.88 -27.97
C LEU A 81 51.05 -4.96 -29.10
N LEU A 82 51.45 -5.40 -30.29
CA LEU A 82 50.51 -5.55 -31.42
C LEU A 82 49.42 -6.58 -31.10
N HIS A 83 49.78 -7.69 -30.45
CA HIS A 83 48.88 -8.76 -30.03
C HIS A 83 47.84 -8.28 -29.02
N GLU A 84 48.28 -7.70 -27.90
CA GLU A 84 47.36 -7.26 -26.84
C GLU A 84 46.50 -6.06 -27.28
N ILE A 85 47.04 -5.15 -28.09
CA ILE A 85 46.24 -4.08 -28.70
C ILE A 85 45.20 -4.68 -29.66
N GLY A 86 45.52 -5.73 -30.40
CA GLY A 86 44.54 -6.43 -31.24
C GLY A 86 43.35 -6.95 -30.43
N HIS A 87 43.60 -7.50 -29.24
CA HIS A 87 42.55 -7.88 -28.30
C HIS A 87 41.74 -6.68 -27.78
N ALA A 88 42.41 -5.59 -27.40
CA ALA A 88 41.75 -4.35 -26.99
C ALA A 88 40.83 -3.79 -28.09
N LEU A 89 41.22 -3.93 -29.36
CA LEU A 89 40.43 -3.58 -30.55
C LEU A 89 39.39 -4.65 -30.94
N GLY A 90 39.18 -5.68 -30.10
CA GLY A 90 38.11 -6.67 -30.27
C GLY A 90 38.47 -7.91 -31.10
N LEU A 91 39.73 -8.08 -31.50
CA LEU A 91 40.14 -9.26 -32.25
C LEU A 91 40.45 -10.45 -31.31
N LYS A 92 40.02 -11.65 -31.67
CA LYS A 92 40.22 -12.88 -30.88
C LYS A 92 41.40 -13.69 -31.40
N HIS A 93 41.91 -14.61 -30.58
CA HIS A 93 42.82 -15.62 -31.08
C HIS A 93 42.17 -16.44 -32.21
N PRO A 94 42.92 -16.86 -33.24
CA PRO A 94 42.41 -17.66 -34.35
C PRO A 94 41.84 -19.03 -33.94
N PHE A 95 42.18 -19.49 -32.73
CA PHE A 95 41.75 -20.76 -32.14
C PHE A 95 40.69 -20.61 -31.04
N ASP A 96 40.24 -19.38 -30.73
CA ASP A 96 39.25 -19.11 -29.69
C ASP A 96 37.84 -18.88 -30.28
N GLY A 97 36.83 -19.49 -29.64
CA GLY A 97 35.41 -19.34 -29.99
C GLY A 97 34.82 -20.51 -30.78
N SER A 98 33.57 -20.36 -31.23
CA SER A 98 32.84 -21.40 -31.97
C SER A 98 33.26 -21.54 -33.43
N THR A 99 34.01 -20.57 -33.96
CA THR A 99 34.51 -20.56 -35.33
C THR A 99 35.99 -20.22 -35.29
N THR A 100 36.84 -21.18 -35.65
CA THR A 100 38.29 -21.04 -35.62
C THR A 100 38.86 -21.03 -37.05
N LEU A 101 40.04 -20.44 -37.18
CA LEU A 101 40.79 -20.43 -38.43
C LEU A 101 41.33 -21.83 -38.74
N ASP A 102 41.50 -22.16 -40.02
CA ASP A 102 42.24 -23.37 -40.43
C ASP A 102 43.64 -23.35 -39.79
N PRO A 103 44.07 -24.41 -39.09
CA PRO A 103 45.39 -24.47 -38.45
C PRO A 103 46.58 -24.24 -39.40
N ALA A 104 46.40 -24.38 -40.72
CA ALA A 104 47.41 -24.05 -41.73
C ALA A 104 47.58 -22.54 -41.96
N LEU A 105 46.62 -21.73 -41.53
CA LEU A 105 46.61 -20.26 -41.63
C LEU A 105 46.89 -19.58 -40.29
N ASP A 106 46.76 -20.31 -39.17
CA ASP A 106 47.10 -19.85 -37.82
C ASP A 106 48.62 -19.83 -37.61
N ASP A 107 49.27 -18.75 -38.07
CA ASP A 107 50.65 -18.44 -37.72
C ASP A 107 50.92 -16.92 -37.72
N VAL A 108 51.99 -16.52 -37.03
CA VAL A 108 52.42 -15.12 -36.86
C VAL A 108 52.83 -14.40 -38.14
N THR A 109 52.90 -15.11 -39.29
CA THR A 109 53.14 -14.44 -40.58
C THR A 109 51.85 -13.88 -41.16
N ARG A 110 50.70 -14.40 -40.73
CA ARG A 110 49.36 -14.00 -41.21
C ARG A 110 48.56 -13.23 -40.18
N THR A 111 48.73 -13.52 -38.88
CA THR A 111 48.06 -12.80 -37.79
C THR A 111 48.92 -12.73 -36.54
N VAL A 112 49.10 -11.52 -35.98
CA VAL A 112 49.79 -11.33 -34.70
C VAL A 112 49.04 -11.96 -33.53
N LEU A 113 47.78 -12.37 -33.71
CA LEU A 113 46.96 -13.06 -32.71
C LEU A 113 47.25 -14.57 -32.64
N SER A 114 48.13 -15.09 -33.49
CA SER A 114 48.54 -16.50 -33.43
C SER A 114 49.64 -16.74 -32.41
N TYR A 115 49.61 -17.89 -31.72
CA TYR A 115 50.75 -18.37 -30.93
C TYR A 115 51.74 -19.24 -31.72
N THR A 116 51.52 -19.44 -33.02
CA THR A 116 52.32 -20.35 -33.85
C THR A 116 53.40 -19.60 -34.65
N PHE A 117 54.67 -19.77 -34.28
CA PHE A 117 55.82 -19.12 -34.92
C PHE A 117 56.45 -19.96 -36.04
N ARG A 118 55.99 -19.81 -37.29
CA ARG A 118 56.56 -20.47 -38.49
C ARG A 118 57.49 -19.54 -39.30
N GLY A 119 58.46 -18.89 -38.63
CA GLY A 119 59.53 -18.11 -39.29
C GLY A 119 59.21 -16.66 -39.63
N GLY A 120 58.15 -16.08 -39.06
CA GLY A 120 57.84 -14.64 -39.14
C GLY A 120 58.36 -13.86 -37.94
N PRO A 121 58.71 -12.57 -38.10
CA PRO A 121 59.25 -11.75 -37.02
C PRO A 121 58.20 -11.37 -35.94
N GLY A 122 56.89 -11.53 -36.20
CA GLY A 122 55.81 -11.15 -35.28
C GLY A 122 55.72 -9.65 -34.99
N ASP A 123 56.58 -8.83 -35.60
CA ASP A 123 56.77 -7.41 -35.31
C ASP A 123 55.91 -6.47 -36.19
N ARG A 124 54.97 -7.03 -36.95
CA ARG A 124 54.12 -6.32 -37.92
C ARG A 124 52.79 -7.04 -38.11
N LEU A 125 51.77 -6.26 -38.48
CA LEU A 125 50.44 -6.78 -38.81
C LEU A 125 50.48 -7.65 -40.08
N GLY A 126 49.94 -8.85 -39.99
CA GLY A 126 49.78 -9.77 -41.11
C GLY A 126 48.51 -9.47 -41.92
N SER A 127 48.32 -10.19 -43.03
CA SER A 127 47.19 -9.96 -43.93
C SER A 127 45.83 -10.24 -43.29
N LEU A 128 45.75 -11.17 -42.34
CA LEU A 128 44.50 -11.48 -41.63
C LEU A 128 44.19 -10.46 -40.54
N ASP A 129 45.21 -9.90 -39.87
CA ASP A 129 45.01 -8.79 -38.92
C ASP A 129 44.40 -7.58 -39.64
N ILE A 130 44.98 -7.22 -40.79
CA ILE A 130 44.53 -6.09 -41.61
C ILE A 130 43.10 -6.33 -42.10
N ALA A 131 42.80 -7.52 -42.62
CA ALA A 131 41.44 -7.84 -43.08
C ALA A 131 40.42 -7.80 -41.93
N ALA A 132 40.77 -8.30 -40.75
CA ALA A 132 39.89 -8.32 -39.60
C ALA A 132 39.64 -6.92 -39.02
N ILE A 133 40.69 -6.11 -38.87
CA ILE A 133 40.53 -4.74 -38.34
C ILE A 133 39.79 -3.83 -39.33
N GLN A 134 40.03 -3.99 -40.64
CA GLN A 134 39.30 -3.24 -41.67
C GLN A 134 37.83 -3.66 -41.77
N TYR A 135 37.52 -4.91 -41.45
CA TYR A 135 36.13 -5.34 -41.32
C TYR A 135 35.42 -4.64 -40.16
N LEU A 136 36.11 -4.42 -39.03
CA LEU A 136 35.54 -3.76 -37.86
C LEU A 136 35.47 -2.24 -38.00
N TYR A 137 36.54 -1.61 -38.50
CA TYR A 137 36.73 -0.16 -38.41
C TYR A 137 37.00 0.51 -39.77
N GLY A 138 36.84 -0.21 -40.87
CA GLY A 138 37.11 0.32 -42.21
C GLY A 138 38.61 0.50 -42.51
N THR A 139 38.90 1.03 -43.69
CA THR A 139 40.26 1.32 -44.17
C THR A 139 40.75 2.68 -43.65
N ASN A 140 42.05 2.94 -43.75
CA ASN A 140 42.64 4.25 -43.42
C ASN A 140 42.16 5.43 -44.29
N SER A 141 41.35 5.15 -45.32
CA SER A 141 40.63 6.14 -46.12
C SER A 141 39.25 6.49 -45.58
N ASN A 142 38.76 5.73 -44.59
CA ASN A 142 37.50 5.93 -43.89
C ASN A 142 37.86 6.34 -42.46
N ASP A 143 38.25 7.60 -42.27
CA ASP A 143 38.86 8.20 -41.08
C ASP A 143 37.90 8.45 -39.91
N GLY A 144 36.86 7.62 -39.75
CA GLY A 144 35.81 7.83 -38.76
C GLY A 144 34.66 8.70 -39.26
N SER A 145 34.17 8.44 -40.48
CA SER A 145 33.02 9.08 -41.12
C SER A 145 31.66 8.83 -40.43
N GLN A 146 31.68 8.57 -39.12
CA GLN A 146 30.50 8.42 -38.25
C GLN A 146 29.95 9.78 -37.82
N VAL A 147 30.75 10.85 -37.98
CA VAL A 147 30.40 12.24 -37.74
C VAL A 147 31.01 13.12 -38.84
N ALA A 148 30.47 14.32 -39.07
CA ALA A 148 30.95 15.25 -40.08
C ALA A 148 32.33 15.84 -39.77
N SER A 149 32.67 16.02 -38.49
CA SER A 149 34.02 16.42 -38.05
C SER A 149 34.23 16.19 -36.56
N TRP A 150 35.49 16.07 -36.13
CA TRP A 150 35.84 16.05 -34.71
C TRP A 150 37.20 16.72 -34.44
N ASN A 151 37.42 17.15 -33.20
CA ASN A 151 38.68 17.75 -32.74
C ASN A 151 38.94 17.46 -31.26
N TRP A 152 40.16 17.01 -30.93
CA TRP A 152 40.63 16.88 -29.55
C TRP A 152 41.44 18.10 -29.11
N ASN A 153 41.02 18.78 -28.03
CA ASN A 153 41.76 19.87 -27.42
C ASN A 153 42.54 19.36 -26.18
N THR A 154 43.84 19.13 -26.35
CA THR A 154 44.73 18.62 -25.30
C THR A 154 44.92 19.57 -24.11
N ALA A 155 44.68 20.87 -24.26
CA ALA A 155 44.89 21.84 -23.18
C ALA A 155 43.78 21.82 -22.13
N ILE A 156 42.58 21.39 -22.53
CA ILE A 156 41.38 21.35 -21.68
C ILE A 156 40.70 19.97 -21.69
N GLU A 157 41.36 18.97 -22.30
CA GLU A 157 40.89 17.58 -22.41
C GLU A 157 39.44 17.52 -22.88
N THR A 158 39.18 18.17 -24.01
CA THR A 158 37.83 18.27 -24.58
C THR A 158 37.78 17.67 -25.98
N LEU A 159 36.90 16.69 -26.17
CA LEU A 159 36.55 16.16 -27.48
C LEU A 159 35.35 16.96 -28.02
N THR A 160 35.50 17.57 -29.19
CA THR A 160 34.38 18.21 -29.90
C THR A 160 34.03 17.38 -31.12
N GLN A 161 32.76 17.02 -31.29
CA GLN A 161 32.23 16.25 -32.41
C GLN A 161 31.03 16.97 -33.02
N ASN A 162 30.97 17.02 -34.35
CA ASN A 162 29.83 17.53 -35.09
C ASN A 162 29.34 16.42 -36.02
N GLY A 163 28.13 15.91 -35.81
CA GLY A 163 27.44 15.06 -36.74
C GLY A 163 26.98 15.81 -37.99
N GLY A 164 26.38 15.05 -38.89
CA GLY A 164 25.97 15.43 -40.22
C GLY A 164 24.47 15.70 -40.31
N ALA A 165 23.89 15.27 -41.43
CA ALA A 165 22.46 15.43 -41.72
C ALA A 165 21.73 14.08 -41.84
N ALA A 166 22.36 13.02 -41.35
CA ALA A 166 21.85 11.66 -41.35
C ALA A 166 21.90 11.13 -39.92
N ASP A 167 21.15 10.08 -39.62
CA ASP A 167 21.16 9.40 -38.33
C ASP A 167 22.59 8.93 -37.98
N ASP A 168 23.23 9.64 -37.05
CA ASP A 168 24.60 9.41 -36.63
C ASP A 168 24.67 8.62 -35.33
N VAL A 169 25.81 7.95 -35.11
CA VAL A 169 26.12 7.28 -33.84
C VAL A 169 27.38 7.90 -33.28
N ILE A 170 27.22 8.72 -32.24
CA ILE A 170 28.27 9.55 -31.67
C ILE A 170 28.59 9.05 -30.27
N ALA A 171 29.87 8.73 -30.03
CA ALA A 171 30.35 8.32 -28.73
C ALA A 171 31.42 9.29 -28.22
N GLY A 172 31.25 9.79 -27.01
CA GLY A 172 32.21 10.59 -26.27
C GLY A 172 33.29 9.74 -25.59
N VAL A 173 34.08 10.40 -24.76
CA VAL A 173 35.19 9.80 -24.00
C VAL A 173 34.98 10.06 -22.50
N ALA A 174 35.81 9.47 -21.62
CA ALA A 174 35.73 9.73 -20.18
C ALA A 174 36.34 11.10 -19.79
N SER A 175 36.01 12.17 -20.51
CA SER A 175 36.47 13.54 -20.26
C SER A 175 35.37 14.54 -20.60
N ARG A 176 35.69 15.79 -20.92
CA ARG A 176 34.67 16.74 -21.35
C ARG A 176 34.35 16.53 -22.82
N ASP A 177 33.10 16.25 -23.14
CA ASP A 177 32.63 16.16 -24.51
C ASP A 177 31.79 17.37 -24.91
N VAL A 178 31.94 17.81 -26.17
CA VAL A 178 31.08 18.82 -26.80
C VAL A 178 30.55 18.19 -28.09
N ILE A 179 29.32 17.71 -28.04
CA ILE A 179 28.71 16.94 -29.13
C ILE A 179 27.56 17.73 -29.73
N PHE A 180 27.57 17.89 -31.04
CA PHE A 180 26.45 18.37 -31.84
C PHE A 180 26.00 17.22 -32.75
N GLY A 181 24.76 16.73 -32.62
CA GLY A 181 24.21 15.66 -33.46
C GLY A 181 23.96 16.15 -34.88
N GLY A 182 23.27 17.27 -35.04
CA GLY A 182 23.06 17.91 -36.33
C GLY A 182 21.64 17.71 -36.81
N ALA A 183 21.43 17.04 -37.94
CA ALA A 183 20.09 16.64 -38.36
C ALA A 183 20.04 15.13 -38.58
N GLY A 184 18.90 14.50 -38.31
CA GLY A 184 18.79 13.04 -38.30
C GLY A 184 18.36 12.56 -36.91
N ASN A 185 17.99 11.29 -36.79
CA ASN A 185 17.67 10.69 -35.48
C ASN A 185 18.95 10.09 -34.91
N ASP A 186 19.65 10.86 -34.10
CA ASP A 186 21.00 10.55 -33.67
C ASP A 186 21.02 9.71 -32.40
N LYS A 187 22.04 8.87 -32.27
CA LYS A 187 22.34 8.16 -31.04
C LYS A 187 23.62 8.70 -30.45
N ILE A 188 23.51 9.36 -29.30
CA ILE A 188 24.61 10.01 -28.61
C ILE A 188 24.86 9.31 -27.27
N ASP A 189 26.10 8.94 -27.01
CA ASP A 189 26.56 8.44 -25.71
C ASP A 189 27.79 9.27 -25.30
N SER A 190 27.63 10.22 -24.39
CA SER A 190 28.73 11.12 -24.00
C SER A 190 29.72 10.45 -23.03
N GLY A 191 29.34 9.34 -22.40
CA GLY A 191 30.13 8.76 -21.31
C GLY A 191 30.08 9.61 -20.03
N SER A 192 31.18 9.58 -19.27
CA SER A 192 31.32 10.33 -18.02
C SER A 192 32.12 11.61 -18.26
N GLY A 193 31.62 12.74 -17.79
CA GLY A 193 32.26 14.01 -18.12
C GLY A 193 31.50 15.23 -17.70
N GLY A 194 32.10 16.40 -17.92
CA GLY A 194 31.41 17.69 -17.82
C GLY A 194 30.88 18.11 -19.18
N ASP A 195 29.96 17.32 -19.72
CA ASP A 195 29.65 17.29 -21.15
C ASP A 195 28.65 18.37 -21.56
N TYR A 196 28.73 18.77 -22.83
CA TYR A 196 27.73 19.57 -23.52
C TYR A 196 27.24 18.77 -24.73
N ILE A 197 25.94 18.49 -24.78
CA ILE A 197 25.29 17.78 -25.88
C ILE A 197 24.19 18.66 -26.46
N ASP A 198 24.12 18.72 -27.77
CA ASP A 198 23.06 19.34 -28.57
C ASP A 198 22.64 18.33 -29.63
N GLY A 199 21.45 17.72 -29.49
CA GLY A 199 20.96 16.68 -30.41
C GLY A 199 20.72 17.25 -31.80
N GLY A 200 19.95 18.33 -31.89
CA GLY A 200 19.72 19.07 -33.11
C GLY A 200 18.33 18.81 -33.69
N ASP A 201 18.19 18.68 -35.00
CA ASP A 201 16.91 18.38 -35.65
C ASP A 201 16.72 16.86 -35.80
N GLY A 202 15.75 16.27 -35.12
CA GLY A 202 15.41 14.86 -35.21
C GLY A 202 14.93 14.30 -33.88
N SER A 203 14.58 13.01 -33.86
CA SER A 203 14.23 12.31 -32.61
C SER A 203 15.46 11.57 -32.09
N ASP A 204 16.16 12.16 -31.14
CA ASP A 204 17.48 11.72 -30.71
C ASP A 204 17.44 10.81 -29.47
N ASN A 205 18.44 9.94 -29.34
CA ASN A 205 18.65 9.10 -28.17
C ASN A 205 19.96 9.47 -27.49
N ILE A 206 19.88 10.17 -26.37
CA ILE A 206 21.03 10.75 -25.67
C ILE A 206 21.27 10.01 -24.36
N ASN A 207 22.48 9.50 -24.17
CA ASN A 207 22.91 8.83 -22.94
C ASN A 207 24.07 9.63 -22.33
N ALA A 208 23.94 9.98 -21.05
CA ALA A 208 24.97 10.72 -20.31
C ALA A 208 25.13 10.17 -18.89
N VAL A 209 26.34 10.28 -18.35
CA VAL A 209 26.66 9.85 -16.98
C VAL A 209 27.10 11.05 -16.15
N ILE A 210 26.35 11.29 -15.07
CA ILE A 210 26.75 12.25 -14.03
C ILE A 210 27.43 11.49 -12.90
N ALA A 211 28.75 11.70 -12.79
CA ALA A 211 29.56 11.11 -11.74
C ALA A 211 30.35 12.15 -10.94
N SER A 212 30.65 11.80 -9.69
CA SER A 212 31.42 12.68 -8.80
C SER A 212 32.84 12.93 -9.34
N GLY A 213 33.31 14.17 -9.25
CA GLY A 213 34.65 14.55 -9.70
C GLY A 213 34.70 15.06 -11.15
N TYR A 214 33.59 14.99 -11.88
CA TYR A 214 33.42 15.58 -13.20
C TYR A 214 32.67 16.92 -13.14
N GLY A 215 32.69 17.64 -14.27
CA GLY A 215 32.02 18.94 -14.42
C GLY A 215 30.50 18.84 -14.53
N ALA A 216 29.86 19.99 -14.75
CA ALA A 216 28.43 20.05 -15.04
C ALA A 216 28.11 19.47 -16.42
N VAL A 217 26.99 18.77 -16.54
CA VAL A 217 26.46 18.23 -17.80
C VAL A 217 25.34 19.14 -18.32
N ALA A 218 25.36 19.48 -19.60
CA ALA A 218 24.32 20.26 -20.27
C ALA A 218 23.83 19.49 -21.52
N ILE A 219 22.53 19.30 -21.65
CA ILE A 219 21.90 18.58 -22.77
C ILE A 219 20.80 19.45 -23.36
N LEU A 220 20.84 19.64 -24.68
CA LEU A 220 19.75 20.18 -25.48
C LEU A 220 19.28 19.05 -26.41
N GLY A 221 18.00 18.68 -26.37
CA GLY A 221 17.40 17.70 -27.28
C GLY A 221 17.34 18.31 -28.68
N GLY A 222 16.56 19.40 -28.80
CA GLY A 222 16.54 20.20 -30.02
C GLY A 222 15.13 20.20 -30.60
N GLY A 223 14.96 19.70 -31.83
CA GLY A 223 13.65 19.63 -32.47
C GLY A 223 13.29 18.20 -32.84
N GLY A 224 12.23 17.67 -32.28
CA GLY A 224 11.78 16.29 -32.47
C GLY A 224 11.38 15.70 -31.13
N ASN A 225 11.13 14.39 -31.08
CA ASN A 225 10.80 13.72 -29.82
C ASN A 225 12.05 13.01 -29.31
N ASP A 226 12.67 13.55 -28.27
CA ASP A 226 13.97 13.11 -27.78
C ASP A 226 13.86 12.19 -26.57
N ALA A 227 14.80 11.25 -26.46
CA ALA A 227 14.89 10.29 -25.38
C ALA A 227 16.24 10.40 -24.68
N ILE A 228 16.22 10.97 -23.47
CA ILE A 228 17.41 11.26 -22.68
C ILE A 228 17.51 10.28 -21.52
N GLN A 229 18.65 9.62 -21.38
CA GLN A 229 18.98 8.72 -20.28
C GLN A 229 20.14 9.29 -19.46
N LEU A 230 19.90 9.44 -18.16
CA LEU A 230 20.86 10.03 -17.24
C LEU A 230 21.17 9.04 -16.11
N ARG A 231 22.41 8.55 -16.10
CA ARG A 231 22.91 7.78 -14.95
C ARG A 231 23.48 8.73 -13.92
N VAL A 232 23.09 8.57 -12.65
CA VAL A 232 23.52 9.46 -11.56
C VAL A 232 24.24 8.70 -10.46
N ASP A 233 25.45 9.15 -10.10
CA ASP A 233 26.20 8.71 -8.92
C ASP A 233 26.16 9.78 -7.82
N ALA A 234 25.16 9.72 -6.93
CA ALA A 234 24.93 10.36 -5.60
C ALA A 234 25.48 11.75 -5.19
N ALA A 235 26.66 12.19 -5.63
CA ALA A 235 27.12 13.56 -5.47
C ALA A 235 27.02 14.24 -6.83
N LEU A 236 25.85 14.82 -7.11
CA LEU A 236 25.56 15.47 -8.37
C LEU A 236 26.35 16.79 -8.50
N PRO A 237 27.29 16.93 -9.46
CA PRO A 237 27.52 18.24 -10.07
C PRO A 237 26.20 18.75 -10.68
N ALA A 238 26.08 20.07 -10.80
CA ALA A 238 24.91 20.67 -11.43
C ALA A 238 24.73 20.16 -12.85
N PHE A 239 23.50 19.91 -13.29
CA PHE A 239 23.21 19.60 -14.69
C PHE A 239 22.07 20.47 -15.24
N SER A 240 21.95 20.55 -16.57
CA SER A 240 20.86 21.25 -17.25
C SER A 240 20.39 20.39 -18.42
N ILE A 241 19.08 20.24 -18.57
CA ILE A 241 18.45 19.52 -19.68
C ILE A 241 17.32 20.38 -20.22
N ASP A 242 17.33 20.58 -21.53
CA ASP A 242 16.24 21.18 -22.28
C ASP A 242 15.84 20.18 -23.37
N GLY A 243 14.64 19.60 -23.33
CA GLY A 243 14.17 18.70 -24.40
C GLY A 243 13.97 19.44 -25.73
N GLY A 244 13.63 20.72 -25.67
CA GLY A 244 13.41 21.54 -26.84
C GLY A 244 11.97 21.42 -27.37
N ALA A 245 11.81 21.10 -28.64
CA ALA A 245 10.53 21.12 -29.33
C ALA A 245 10.06 19.71 -29.72
N GLY A 246 9.06 19.19 -29.02
CA GLY A 246 8.40 17.96 -29.41
C GLY A 246 7.69 17.34 -28.22
N THR A 247 7.79 16.03 -28.07
CA THR A 247 7.38 15.32 -26.86
C THR A 247 8.56 14.50 -26.38
N ASP A 248 9.20 15.01 -25.34
CA ASP A 248 10.50 14.55 -24.90
C ASP A 248 10.39 13.69 -23.65
N SER A 249 11.40 12.86 -23.43
CA SER A 249 11.47 11.95 -22.30
C SER A 249 12.83 11.96 -21.63
N LEU A 250 12.82 11.93 -20.29
CA LEU A 250 14.03 11.88 -19.47
C LEU A 250 13.93 10.74 -18.47
N ASN A 251 14.85 9.78 -18.54
CA ASN A 251 14.97 8.69 -17.57
C ASN A 251 16.23 8.87 -16.71
N ILE A 252 16.05 9.13 -15.42
CA ILE A 252 17.11 9.27 -14.43
C ILE A 252 17.15 8.01 -13.56
N PHE A 253 18.31 7.35 -13.48
CA PHE A 253 18.45 6.15 -12.66
C PHE A 253 19.74 6.11 -11.82
N SER A 254 19.59 5.66 -10.56
CA SER A 254 20.66 5.57 -9.56
C SER A 254 20.65 4.21 -8.83
N PHE A 255 20.83 3.08 -9.55
CA PHE A 255 20.60 1.73 -8.99
C PHE A 255 21.67 1.18 -8.03
N ASN A 256 22.90 1.71 -8.03
CA ASN A 256 24.02 1.13 -7.26
C ASN A 256 24.69 2.10 -6.27
N SER A 257 24.04 3.24 -6.01
CA SER A 257 24.60 4.21 -5.07
C SER A 257 24.48 3.72 -3.62
N THR A 258 25.57 3.84 -2.87
CA THR A 258 25.56 3.64 -1.40
C THR A 258 24.95 4.82 -0.64
N ARG A 259 24.56 5.88 -1.35
CA ARG A 259 24.09 7.16 -0.82
C ARG A 259 22.73 7.53 -1.43
N PRO A 260 21.92 8.37 -0.74
CA PRO A 260 20.66 8.84 -1.29
C PRO A 260 20.78 9.66 -2.57
N LEU A 261 19.77 9.55 -3.44
CA LEU A 261 19.57 10.46 -4.56
C LEU A 261 19.00 11.78 -4.04
N ASN A 262 19.74 12.88 -4.20
CA ASN A 262 19.30 14.22 -3.85
C ASN A 262 19.11 15.02 -5.14
N LEU A 263 17.88 15.06 -5.62
CA LEU A 263 17.49 15.60 -6.91
C LEU A 263 16.41 16.65 -6.72
N SER A 264 16.53 17.77 -7.40
CA SER A 264 15.38 18.66 -7.58
C SER A 264 15.48 19.22 -8.99
N LEU A 265 14.38 19.10 -9.74
CA LEU A 265 14.27 19.49 -11.14
C LEU A 265 13.54 20.84 -11.30
N SER A 266 13.12 21.46 -10.18
CA SER A 266 12.40 22.74 -10.17
C SER A 266 13.28 23.89 -10.65
N GLY A 267 12.72 24.77 -11.49
CA GLY A 267 13.41 25.95 -12.04
C GLY A 267 13.74 27.07 -11.04
N ASP A 268 13.70 26.79 -9.74
CA ASP A 268 13.91 27.75 -8.66
C ASP A 268 15.41 28.05 -8.37
N GLY A 269 16.31 27.33 -9.04
CA GLY A 269 17.75 27.59 -9.01
C GLY A 269 18.45 27.19 -7.70
N VAL A 270 17.82 26.35 -6.87
CA VAL A 270 18.39 25.91 -5.58
C VAL A 270 18.81 24.42 -5.60
N SER A 271 18.83 23.75 -6.76
CA SER A 271 18.96 22.30 -6.86
C SER A 271 19.96 21.79 -7.90
N SER A 272 20.25 20.48 -7.80
CA SER A 272 21.27 19.73 -8.54
C SER A 272 21.02 19.63 -10.06
N GLY A 273 19.85 20.01 -10.58
CA GLY A 273 19.58 20.02 -12.02
C GLY A 273 18.42 20.93 -12.45
N LEU A 274 18.57 21.60 -13.59
CA LEU A 274 17.48 22.31 -14.27
C LEU A 274 16.93 21.43 -15.39
N VAL A 275 15.64 21.12 -15.39
CA VAL A 275 14.98 20.41 -16.50
C VAL A 275 13.82 21.26 -17.02
N ILE A 276 13.84 21.54 -18.32
CA ILE A 276 12.80 22.32 -19.01
C ILE A 276 12.40 21.63 -20.31
N ASN A 277 11.17 21.88 -20.77
CA ASN A 277 10.62 21.32 -22.01
C ASN A 277 10.81 19.79 -22.10
N VAL A 278 10.47 19.07 -21.04
CA VAL A 278 10.43 17.60 -21.03
C VAL A 278 9.08 17.19 -20.47
N GLU A 279 8.31 16.44 -21.25
CA GLU A 279 6.94 16.07 -20.89
C GLU A 279 6.86 14.80 -20.04
N ASN A 280 7.79 13.86 -20.23
CA ASN A 280 7.77 12.55 -19.57
C ASN A 280 9.06 12.30 -18.80
N ILE A 281 9.03 12.48 -17.49
CA ILE A 281 10.19 12.25 -16.65
C ILE A 281 9.99 10.95 -15.86
N GLN A 282 10.98 10.06 -15.89
CA GLN A 282 11.04 8.89 -15.05
C GLN A 282 12.26 8.99 -14.12
N ILE A 283 12.04 8.87 -12.81
CA ILE A 283 13.10 8.92 -11.80
C ILE A 283 13.10 7.61 -11.03
N SER A 284 14.20 6.87 -11.10
CA SER A 284 14.44 5.67 -10.31
C SER A 284 15.46 5.95 -9.21
N GLY A 285 14.95 6.09 -7.99
CA GLY A 285 15.72 6.30 -6.77
C GLY A 285 16.46 5.06 -6.30
N THR A 286 16.94 5.11 -5.06
CA THR A 286 17.72 4.06 -4.41
C THR A 286 16.89 3.34 -3.35
N SER A 287 17.52 2.45 -2.58
CA SER A 287 16.96 1.89 -1.33
C SER A 287 17.41 2.69 -0.09
N ARG A 288 17.77 3.96 -0.30
CA ARG A 288 18.23 4.89 0.74
C ARG A 288 17.26 6.06 0.81
N GLY A 289 17.46 6.95 1.78
CA GLY A 289 16.54 8.05 2.03
C GLY A 289 16.64 9.18 0.99
N ASP A 290 16.06 8.95 -0.19
CA ASP A 290 16.09 9.85 -1.34
C ASP A 290 15.31 11.15 -1.08
N ASN A 291 15.78 12.25 -1.65
CA ASN A 291 15.12 13.55 -1.63
C ASN A 291 14.96 14.04 -3.06
N ILE A 292 13.73 13.97 -3.57
CA ILE A 292 13.39 14.20 -4.98
C ILE A 292 12.36 15.33 -5.05
N THR A 293 12.61 16.33 -5.90
CA THR A 293 11.59 17.27 -6.36
C THR A 293 11.49 17.15 -7.87
N GLY A 294 10.28 16.88 -8.35
CA GLY A 294 9.92 16.77 -9.74
C GLY A 294 9.93 18.09 -10.48
N SER A 295 9.33 18.08 -11.66
CA SER A 295 9.25 19.19 -12.60
C SER A 295 7.84 19.82 -12.58
N MET A 296 7.51 20.62 -13.59
CA MET A 296 6.13 21.12 -13.79
C MET A 296 5.37 20.30 -14.86
N GLY A 297 5.99 19.22 -15.37
CA GLY A 297 5.45 18.29 -16.36
C GLY A 297 4.98 16.98 -15.73
N VAL A 298 4.68 15.96 -16.53
CA VAL A 298 4.23 14.66 -16.01
C VAL A 298 5.42 13.82 -15.56
N ASP A 299 5.48 13.55 -14.26
CA ASP A 299 6.57 12.81 -13.63
C ASP A 299 6.13 11.41 -13.18
N THR A 300 7.02 10.43 -13.35
CA THR A 300 6.94 9.10 -12.72
C THR A 300 8.13 8.88 -11.81
N ILE A 301 7.91 8.87 -10.50
CA ILE A 301 8.97 8.81 -9.49
C ILE A 301 8.87 7.48 -8.73
N SER A 302 9.90 6.64 -8.81
CA SER A 302 9.97 5.34 -8.12
C SER A 302 11.13 5.31 -7.13
N THR A 303 10.86 5.06 -5.83
CA THR A 303 11.90 4.85 -4.80
C THR A 303 11.76 3.49 -4.12
N PHE A 304 12.86 2.85 -3.71
CA PHE A 304 12.88 1.43 -3.33
C PHE A 304 13.21 1.17 -1.84
N GLY A 305 12.77 2.04 -0.94
CA GLY A 305 12.95 1.93 0.52
C GLY A 305 13.79 3.06 1.13
N GLY A 306 13.89 3.10 2.46
CA GLY A 306 14.53 4.20 3.19
C GLY A 306 13.62 5.43 3.39
N ASN A 307 14.14 6.46 4.06
CA ASN A 307 13.37 7.67 4.36
C ASN A 307 13.26 8.58 3.13
N ALA A 308 12.19 8.47 2.36
CA ALA A 308 12.00 9.26 1.15
C ALA A 308 11.31 10.61 1.41
N ILE A 309 11.78 11.67 0.75
CA ILE A 309 11.11 12.96 0.64
C ILE A 309 10.88 13.20 -0.85
N ILE A 310 9.63 13.23 -1.29
CA ILE A 310 9.24 13.40 -2.68
C ILE A 310 8.27 14.57 -2.79
N ARG A 311 8.50 15.44 -3.77
CA ARG A 311 7.59 16.51 -4.18
C ARG A 311 7.44 16.40 -5.69
N ALA A 312 6.30 15.96 -6.21
CA ALA A 312 6.15 15.80 -7.66
C ALA A 312 6.00 17.17 -8.37
N ALA A 313 5.41 18.14 -7.65
CA ALA A 313 5.35 19.56 -7.96
C ALA A 313 4.17 19.97 -8.85
N GLY A 314 4.25 19.89 -10.17
CA GLY A 314 3.06 20.17 -11.00
C GLY A 314 3.03 19.22 -12.18
N GLY A 315 1.84 18.80 -12.59
CA GLY A 315 1.70 17.70 -13.55
C GLY A 315 0.67 16.70 -13.06
N ASN A 316 0.31 15.71 -13.88
CA ASN A 316 -0.45 14.56 -13.39
C ASN A 316 0.54 13.45 -13.07
N ASP A 317 1.02 13.40 -11.84
CA ASP A 317 2.22 12.66 -11.51
C ASP A 317 1.91 11.27 -10.96
N SER A 318 2.90 10.38 -11.03
CA SER A 318 2.83 9.02 -10.50
C SER A 318 4.01 8.74 -9.59
N VAL A 319 3.77 8.68 -8.29
CA VAL A 319 4.79 8.42 -7.27
C VAL A 319 4.62 7.01 -6.71
N PHE A 320 5.65 6.18 -6.84
CA PHE A 320 5.71 4.84 -6.29
C PHE A 320 6.83 4.74 -5.26
N THR A 321 6.50 4.28 -4.05
CA THR A 321 7.49 4.03 -3.01
C THR A 321 7.27 2.70 -2.32
N GLN A 322 8.32 2.18 -1.69
CA GLN A 322 8.26 0.98 -0.87
C GLN A 322 8.55 1.35 0.58
N VAL A 323 7.75 0.82 1.50
CA VAL A 323 8.03 0.88 2.94
C VAL A 323 8.51 -0.50 3.38
N SER A 324 9.80 -0.57 3.71
CA SER A 324 10.52 -1.78 4.07
C SER A 324 10.69 -1.95 5.58
N SER A 325 10.52 -0.88 6.37
CA SER A 325 10.58 -0.95 7.84
C SER A 325 9.62 0.01 8.55
N LEU A 326 9.24 -0.31 9.79
CA LEU A 326 8.33 0.50 10.62
C LEU A 326 8.87 1.89 11.00
N ASN A 327 10.17 2.11 10.88
CA ASN A 327 10.83 3.36 11.26
C ASN A 327 11.11 4.27 10.07
N GLU A 328 10.72 3.87 8.86
CA GLU A 328 10.89 4.72 7.69
C GLU A 328 9.96 5.93 7.77
N ALA A 329 10.53 7.10 7.48
CA ALA A 329 9.80 8.34 7.36
C ALA A 329 9.61 8.65 5.88
N ILE A 330 8.35 8.70 5.44
CA ILE A 330 8.00 8.99 4.05
C ILE A 330 7.25 10.32 4.02
N PHE A 331 7.73 11.25 3.20
CA PHE A 331 7.04 12.49 2.86
C PHE A 331 6.79 12.48 1.35
N ILE A 332 5.52 12.54 0.94
CA ILE A 332 5.13 12.70 -0.46
C ILE A 332 4.15 13.87 -0.56
N ASP A 333 4.40 14.73 -1.53
CA ASP A 333 3.53 15.84 -1.93
C ASP A 333 3.34 15.73 -3.45
N GLY A 334 2.11 15.45 -3.91
CA GLY A 334 1.79 15.36 -5.34
C GLY A 334 1.95 16.73 -5.99
N GLY A 335 1.20 17.72 -5.49
CA GLY A 335 1.32 19.10 -5.93
C GLY A 335 0.12 19.53 -6.75
N ASP A 336 0.32 20.21 -7.87
CA ASP A 336 -0.77 20.64 -8.76
C ASP A 336 -1.04 19.59 -9.84
N GLY A 337 -2.26 19.07 -9.95
CA GLY A 337 -2.70 18.14 -10.99
C GLY A 337 -3.44 16.93 -10.41
N ASN A 338 -3.75 15.93 -11.24
CA ASN A 338 -4.40 14.70 -10.77
C ASN A 338 -3.32 13.63 -10.56
N ASP A 339 -2.94 13.43 -9.31
CA ASP A 339 -1.78 12.61 -8.94
C ASP A 339 -2.15 11.21 -8.49
N TYR A 340 -1.21 10.28 -8.69
CA TYR A 340 -1.30 8.90 -8.22
C TYR A 340 -0.13 8.59 -7.28
N VAL A 341 -0.43 8.16 -6.06
CA VAL A 341 0.57 7.75 -5.06
C VAL A 341 0.40 6.27 -4.71
N GLY A 342 1.32 5.44 -5.16
CA GLY A 342 1.38 4.00 -4.86
C GLY A 342 2.40 3.68 -3.75
N ILE A 343 1.96 3.03 -2.69
CA ILE A 343 2.82 2.61 -1.57
C ILE A 343 2.80 1.09 -1.45
N GLU A 344 3.95 0.46 -1.68
CA GLU A 344 4.12 -0.97 -1.42
C GLU A 344 4.60 -1.22 0.01
N LEU A 345 3.89 -2.08 0.72
CA LEU A 345 4.19 -2.49 2.09
C LEU A 345 4.90 -3.84 2.07
N LYS A 346 6.05 -3.96 2.72
CA LYS A 346 6.78 -5.25 2.86
C LYS A 346 6.37 -6.00 4.13
N ASP A 347 6.52 -7.33 4.12
CA ASP A 347 6.12 -8.34 5.14
C ASP A 347 6.51 -8.06 6.62
N THR A 348 7.34 -7.05 6.90
CA THR A 348 7.81 -6.74 8.26
C THR A 348 6.91 -5.70 8.97
N ILE A 349 6.02 -5.03 8.24
CA ILE A 349 5.19 -3.92 8.76
C ILE A 349 3.80 -4.46 9.12
N ARG A 350 3.48 -4.49 10.42
CA ARG A 350 2.29 -5.18 10.95
C ARG A 350 1.25 -4.28 11.62
N SER A 351 1.50 -2.98 11.74
CA SER A 351 0.56 -2.01 12.32
C SER A 351 1.06 -0.56 12.13
N SER A 352 0.09 0.36 12.06
CA SER A 352 0.19 1.83 12.10
C SER A 352 1.54 2.48 11.77
N PHE A 353 1.60 3.20 10.65
CA PHE A 353 2.73 4.06 10.33
C PHE A 353 2.82 5.23 11.29
N SER A 354 4.00 5.47 11.85
CA SER A 354 4.21 6.56 12.80
C SER A 354 4.76 7.84 12.14
N ASN A 355 5.23 7.76 10.89
CA ASN A 355 5.98 8.83 10.22
C ASN A 355 5.69 8.91 8.70
N ILE A 356 4.44 8.79 8.29
CA ILE A 356 4.04 8.94 6.88
C ILE A 356 3.23 10.22 6.71
N ILE A 357 3.71 11.12 5.85
CA ILE A 357 3.02 12.34 5.44
C ILE A 357 2.80 12.25 3.94
N LEU A 358 1.54 12.24 3.52
CA LEU A 358 1.14 12.13 2.12
C LEU A 358 0.13 13.24 1.84
N ILE A 359 0.41 14.02 0.81
CA ILE A 359 -0.40 15.15 0.37
C ILE A 359 -0.66 14.92 -1.11
N GLY A 360 -1.92 14.84 -1.53
CA GLY A 360 -2.26 14.76 -2.96
C GLY A 360 -2.02 16.12 -3.59
N GLY A 361 -2.77 17.13 -3.14
CA GLY A 361 -2.51 18.53 -3.48
C GLY A 361 -3.73 19.16 -4.12
N ALA A 362 -3.55 19.79 -5.27
CA ALA A 362 -4.62 20.43 -6.01
C ALA A 362 -5.02 19.61 -7.24
N GLY A 363 -6.13 18.90 -7.17
CA GLY A 363 -6.70 18.19 -8.31
C GLY A 363 -7.62 17.09 -7.82
N SER A 364 -7.67 15.99 -8.54
CA SER A 364 -8.35 14.76 -8.13
C SER A 364 -7.30 13.67 -7.98
N ASP A 365 -6.93 13.38 -6.74
CA ASP A 365 -5.75 12.59 -6.40
C ASP A 365 -6.15 11.21 -5.87
N ILE A 366 -5.30 10.23 -6.19
CA ILE A 366 -5.49 8.83 -5.84
C ILE A 366 -4.31 8.36 -5.01
N ILE A 367 -4.59 7.65 -3.92
CA ILE A 367 -3.58 6.94 -3.14
C ILE A 367 -3.90 5.45 -3.09
N TYR A 368 -2.88 4.60 -3.21
CA TYR A 368 -3.04 3.15 -3.20
C TYR A 368 -1.99 2.48 -2.31
N PHE A 369 -2.44 1.73 -1.29
CA PHE A 369 -1.59 0.89 -0.47
C PHE A 369 -1.67 -0.56 -0.91
N ASN A 370 -0.52 -1.13 -1.29
CA ASN A 370 -0.39 -2.51 -1.73
C ASN A 370 0.41 -3.31 -0.72
N TYR A 371 -0.18 -4.33 -0.13
CA TYR A 371 0.56 -5.35 0.61
C TYR A 371 0.51 -6.67 -0.17
N TYR A 372 1.67 -7.25 -0.48
CA TYR A 372 1.76 -8.56 -1.16
C TYR A 372 2.26 -9.67 -0.24
N GLY A 373 2.19 -9.43 1.07
CA GLY A 373 2.67 -10.36 2.07
C GLY A 373 1.82 -11.62 2.22
N THR A 374 2.36 -12.58 2.97
CA THR A 374 1.68 -13.87 3.25
C THR A 374 1.10 -13.95 4.67
N GLN A 375 1.24 -12.87 5.44
CA GLN A 375 0.80 -12.77 6.82
C GLN A 375 -0.38 -11.82 6.94
N SER A 376 -1.27 -12.09 7.89
CA SER A 376 -2.42 -11.21 8.21
C SER A 376 -1.99 -9.75 8.38
N LEU A 377 -2.70 -8.87 7.68
CA LEU A 377 -2.60 -7.42 7.73
C LEU A 377 -3.74 -6.87 8.58
N THR A 378 -3.41 -6.03 9.57
CA THR A 378 -4.38 -5.14 10.21
C THR A 378 -4.06 -3.72 9.77
N PHE A 379 -4.93 -3.14 8.96
CA PHE A 379 -4.73 -1.83 8.35
C PHE A 379 -5.98 -0.96 8.55
N SER A 380 -5.78 0.27 9.02
CA SER A 380 -6.85 1.24 9.19
C SER A 380 -6.30 2.64 8.93
N ILE A 381 -7.04 3.42 8.14
CA ILE A 381 -6.74 4.83 7.85
C ILE A 381 -7.60 5.80 8.65
N GLY A 382 -8.63 5.30 9.33
CA GLY A 382 -9.69 6.07 9.97
C GLY A 382 -9.19 7.39 10.52
N ALA A 383 -9.85 8.49 10.12
CA ALA A 383 -9.59 9.94 10.19
C ALA A 383 -8.57 10.55 11.20
N SER A 384 -8.04 9.78 12.14
CA SER A 384 -6.87 10.06 12.95
C SER A 384 -5.82 8.95 12.75
N ILE A 385 -4.94 9.15 11.78
CA ILE A 385 -3.72 8.36 11.63
C ILE A 385 -2.93 8.52 12.94
N ALA A 386 -2.33 7.43 13.42
CA ALA A 386 -1.58 7.38 14.68
C ALA A 386 -0.70 8.64 14.87
N SER A 387 -0.64 9.15 16.11
CA SER A 387 0.09 10.37 16.54
C SER A 387 1.36 10.66 15.71
N GLY A 388 1.24 11.42 14.61
CA GLY A 388 2.37 11.83 13.77
C GLY A 388 2.17 11.72 12.25
N SER A 389 1.36 10.78 11.76
CA SER A 389 1.14 10.59 10.32
C SER A 389 -0.03 11.46 9.79
N GLN A 390 0.03 11.88 8.53
CA GLN A 390 -0.96 12.76 7.87
C GLN A 390 -1.19 12.32 6.42
N ILE A 391 -2.44 12.11 6.03
CA ILE A 391 -2.87 11.80 4.65
C ILE A 391 -3.97 12.80 4.34
N THR A 392 -3.73 13.68 3.37
CA THR A 392 -4.64 14.79 3.07
C THR A 392 -4.70 15.07 1.58
N GLY A 393 -5.83 15.60 1.10
CA GLY A 393 -5.98 16.00 -0.30
C GLY A 393 -5.99 14.82 -1.27
N PHE A 394 -6.52 13.66 -0.86
CA PHE A 394 -6.81 12.54 -1.76
C PHE A 394 -8.32 12.28 -1.78
N GLU A 395 -8.90 12.15 -2.97
CA GLU A 395 -10.34 11.91 -3.17
C GLU A 395 -10.67 10.43 -3.32
N PHE A 396 -9.69 9.62 -3.74
CA PHE A 396 -9.85 8.19 -3.93
C PHE A 396 -8.75 7.42 -3.21
N PHE A 397 -9.17 6.35 -2.56
CA PHE A 397 -8.29 5.54 -1.76
C PHE A 397 -8.36 4.07 -2.19
N GLY A 398 -7.20 3.43 -2.31
CA GLY A 398 -7.08 2.03 -2.67
C GLY A 398 -6.31 1.25 -1.61
N LEU A 399 -6.79 0.05 -1.27
CA LEU A 399 -6.13 -0.85 -0.33
C LEU A 399 -6.19 -2.28 -0.83
N GLN A 400 -5.04 -2.95 -0.78
CA GLN A 400 -4.94 -4.37 -1.05
C GLN A 400 -4.31 -5.11 0.13
N GLY A 401 -5.03 -6.13 0.61
CA GLY A 401 -4.63 -7.08 1.63
C GLY A 401 -3.60 -8.11 1.18
N SER A 402 -3.29 -9.01 2.10
CA SER A 402 -2.34 -10.10 2.03
C SER A 402 -2.94 -11.34 1.34
N SER A 403 -2.36 -12.52 1.53
CA SER A 403 -3.00 -13.80 1.17
C SER A 403 -3.46 -14.59 2.41
N ALA A 404 -3.65 -13.90 3.53
CA ALA A 404 -4.06 -14.42 4.82
C ALA A 404 -5.20 -13.57 5.37
N ASN A 405 -5.88 -14.04 6.41
CA ASN A 405 -7.03 -13.36 7.00
C ASN A 405 -6.69 -11.95 7.47
N ASP A 406 -7.25 -10.93 6.84
CA ASP A 406 -6.95 -9.53 7.10
C ASP A 406 -8.06 -8.81 7.87
N LEU A 407 -7.70 -7.69 8.50
CA LEU A 407 -8.64 -6.69 9.00
C LEU A 407 -8.32 -5.37 8.28
N LEU A 408 -9.17 -5.01 7.33
CA LEU A 408 -9.00 -3.87 6.45
C LEU A 408 -10.08 -2.82 6.75
N THR A 409 -9.65 -1.59 7.01
CA THR A 409 -10.55 -0.45 7.20
C THR A 409 -10.13 0.69 6.29
N GLY A 410 -11.04 1.13 5.43
CA GLY A 410 -10.85 2.26 4.54
C GLY A 410 -10.96 3.61 5.28
N SER A 411 -11.26 4.64 4.51
CA SER A 411 -11.27 6.04 4.91
C SER A 411 -12.68 6.58 5.07
N ASP A 412 -12.85 7.90 5.08
CA ASP A 412 -14.18 8.53 5.02
C ASP A 412 -14.55 8.94 3.57
N PHE A 413 -13.70 8.58 2.59
CA PHE A 413 -13.86 8.87 1.16
C PHE A 413 -14.23 7.61 0.38
N ALA A 414 -14.46 7.74 -0.93
CA ALA A 414 -14.72 6.57 -1.77
C ALA A 414 -13.48 5.67 -1.86
N ASP A 415 -13.56 4.49 -1.25
CA ASP A 415 -12.47 3.53 -1.18
C ASP A 415 -12.62 2.40 -2.22
N THR A 416 -11.50 1.79 -2.60
CA THR A 416 -11.46 0.51 -3.32
C THR A 416 -10.62 -0.47 -2.51
N ILE A 417 -11.24 -1.51 -1.95
CA ILE A 417 -10.59 -2.45 -1.03
C ILE A 417 -10.65 -3.87 -1.58
N PHE A 418 -9.50 -4.53 -1.62
CA PHE A 418 -9.33 -5.94 -2.02
C PHE A 418 -8.73 -6.76 -0.88
N GLY A 419 -9.46 -7.73 -0.32
CA GLY A 419 -8.97 -8.69 0.68
C GLY A 419 -7.94 -9.67 0.11
N ARG A 420 -8.28 -10.27 -1.03
CA ARG A 420 -7.55 -11.34 -1.77
C ARG A 420 -7.81 -12.73 -1.19
N ASP A 421 -6.80 -13.47 -0.78
CA ASP A 421 -7.01 -14.82 -0.23
C ASP A 421 -7.04 -14.72 1.29
N GLY A 422 -7.86 -15.51 1.97
CA GLY A 422 -8.00 -15.44 3.41
C GLY A 422 -9.44 -15.17 3.81
N ASN A 423 -9.77 -15.34 5.09
CA ASN A 423 -11.06 -14.94 5.63
C ASN A 423 -10.94 -13.51 6.15
N ASP A 424 -11.30 -12.54 5.31
CA ASP A 424 -11.00 -11.14 5.55
C ASP A 424 -12.17 -10.42 6.21
N SER A 425 -11.87 -9.42 7.05
CA SER A 425 -12.86 -8.51 7.61
C SER A 425 -12.64 -7.12 7.01
N ILE A 426 -13.62 -6.65 6.24
CA ILE A 426 -13.52 -5.41 5.46
C ILE A 426 -14.55 -4.41 5.98
N ILE A 427 -14.07 -3.24 6.40
CA ILE A 427 -14.87 -2.05 6.70
C ILE A 427 -14.53 -1.03 5.62
N GLY A 428 -15.49 -0.66 4.77
CA GLY A 428 -15.30 0.41 3.78
C GLY A 428 -15.00 1.72 4.49
N GLY A 429 -15.99 2.22 5.22
CA GLY A 429 -15.87 3.45 5.98
C GLY A 429 -17.07 4.32 5.67
N LEU A 430 -16.88 5.64 5.57
CA LEU A 430 -17.88 6.48 4.91
C LEU A 430 -17.50 6.62 3.44
N GLY A 431 -18.46 6.92 2.58
CA GLY A 431 -18.16 7.17 1.18
C GLY A 431 -19.05 6.35 0.28
N ARG A 432 -18.54 5.99 -0.89
CA ARG A 432 -19.17 5.02 -1.78
C ARG A 432 -18.10 4.05 -2.20
N ASP A 433 -18.05 2.92 -1.53
CA ASP A 433 -16.88 2.05 -1.57
C ASP A 433 -17.06 0.91 -2.57
N ALA A 434 -15.94 0.45 -3.12
CA ALA A 434 -15.84 -0.73 -3.97
C ALA A 434 -15.09 -1.83 -3.20
N LEU A 435 -15.82 -2.81 -2.69
CA LEU A 435 -15.31 -3.84 -1.79
C LEU A 435 -15.24 -5.19 -2.52
N THR A 436 -14.11 -5.87 -2.38
CA THR A 436 -13.85 -7.22 -2.93
C THR A 436 -13.20 -8.06 -1.85
N GLY A 437 -13.84 -9.15 -1.44
CA GLY A 437 -13.32 -10.07 -0.41
C GLY A 437 -12.20 -10.94 -0.98
N GLY A 438 -12.51 -11.63 -2.07
CA GLY A 438 -11.65 -12.56 -2.78
C GLY A 438 -11.94 -14.02 -2.42
N ASN A 439 -10.90 -14.83 -2.25
CA ASN A 439 -11.06 -16.23 -1.87
C ASN A 439 -11.05 -16.39 -0.35
N GLY A 440 -12.16 -16.85 0.21
CA GLY A 440 -12.24 -17.23 1.62
C GLY A 440 -13.65 -17.07 2.13
N ALA A 441 -13.81 -17.02 3.45
CA ALA A 441 -15.07 -16.67 4.09
C ALA A 441 -14.96 -15.25 4.66
N ASP A 442 -15.38 -14.28 3.86
CA ASP A 442 -15.14 -12.87 4.14
C ASP A 442 -16.30 -12.25 4.91
N THR A 443 -16.04 -11.19 5.67
CA THR A 443 -17.03 -10.44 6.43
C THR A 443 -16.95 -8.96 6.08
N PHE A 444 -17.99 -8.45 5.42
CA PHE A 444 -18.18 -7.03 5.12
C PHE A 444 -18.93 -6.39 6.30
N VAL A 445 -18.25 -5.52 7.04
CA VAL A 445 -18.73 -4.97 8.31
C VAL A 445 -19.16 -3.52 8.12
N PHE A 446 -20.40 -3.22 8.50
CA PHE A 446 -20.94 -1.87 8.56
C PHE A 446 -21.16 -1.47 10.02
N LEU A 447 -20.50 -0.40 10.44
CA LEU A 447 -20.54 0.13 11.80
C LEU A 447 -21.72 1.09 12.02
N SER A 448 -22.22 1.71 10.95
CA SER A 448 -23.40 2.57 11.00
C SER A 448 -24.19 2.57 9.68
N ALA A 449 -25.41 3.13 9.70
CA ALA A 449 -26.19 3.33 8.47
C ALA A 449 -25.56 4.38 7.53
N ALA A 450 -24.68 5.25 8.06
CA ALA A 450 -23.99 6.27 7.27
C ALA A 450 -22.83 5.71 6.45
N ASP A 451 -22.34 4.51 6.81
CA ASP A 451 -21.26 3.83 6.11
C ASP A 451 -21.68 3.54 4.67
N SER A 452 -22.96 3.16 4.46
CA SER A 452 -23.49 2.87 3.12
C SER A 452 -24.93 3.41 2.96
N LEU A 453 -25.02 4.70 2.66
CA LEU A 453 -26.31 5.39 2.45
C LEU A 453 -26.98 4.98 1.15
N ALA A 454 -28.31 4.92 1.13
CA ALA A 454 -29.08 4.53 -0.06
C ALA A 454 -28.85 5.41 -1.30
N GLN A 455 -28.40 6.66 -1.13
CA GLN A 455 -28.06 7.57 -2.24
C GLN A 455 -26.65 7.34 -2.80
N THR A 456 -25.76 6.78 -1.98
CA THR A 456 -24.35 6.50 -2.30
C THR A 456 -23.97 5.12 -1.75
N PRO A 457 -24.61 4.04 -2.22
CA PRO A 457 -24.42 2.72 -1.62
C PRO A 457 -23.07 2.14 -2.02
N ASP A 458 -22.41 1.50 -1.06
CA ASP A 458 -21.23 0.67 -1.29
C ASP A 458 -21.58 -0.49 -2.21
N THR A 459 -20.58 -0.93 -2.96
CA THR A 459 -20.70 -2.04 -3.90
C THR A 459 -19.75 -3.16 -3.53
N ILE A 460 -20.30 -4.35 -3.30
CA ILE A 460 -19.54 -5.58 -3.13
C ILE A 460 -19.46 -6.32 -4.48
N PHE A 461 -18.25 -6.62 -4.94
CA PHE A 461 -18.01 -7.10 -6.31
C PHE A 461 -18.03 -8.62 -6.47
N ASP A 462 -17.72 -9.40 -5.44
CA ASP A 462 -17.47 -10.84 -5.56
C ASP A 462 -18.12 -11.70 -4.46
N PHE A 463 -19.18 -11.18 -3.83
CA PHE A 463 -19.86 -11.87 -2.73
C PHE A 463 -20.26 -13.32 -3.06
N THR A 464 -19.82 -14.26 -2.23
CA THR A 464 -20.07 -15.69 -2.34
C THR A 464 -21.14 -16.14 -1.33
N THR A 465 -22.33 -16.47 -1.85
CA THR A 465 -23.48 -16.92 -1.04
C THR A 465 -23.14 -18.14 -0.17
N GLY A 466 -23.52 -18.11 1.11
CA GLY A 466 -23.31 -19.19 2.08
C GLY A 466 -21.88 -19.31 2.61
N VAL A 467 -20.99 -18.42 2.18
CA VAL A 467 -19.57 -18.38 2.58
C VAL A 467 -19.27 -17.01 3.19
N ASP A 468 -19.55 -15.95 2.46
CA ASP A 468 -19.33 -14.58 2.91
C ASP A 468 -20.49 -14.07 3.76
N VAL A 469 -20.20 -13.03 4.56
CA VAL A 469 -21.15 -12.44 5.48
C VAL A 469 -21.21 -10.93 5.37
N ILE A 470 -22.43 -10.40 5.42
CA ILE A 470 -22.70 -8.98 5.66
C ILE A 470 -22.99 -8.80 7.15
N ASP A 471 -22.16 -8.06 7.86
CA ASP A 471 -22.28 -7.82 9.29
C ASP A 471 -22.83 -6.41 9.57
N LEU A 472 -24.09 -6.38 10.02
CA LEU A 472 -24.83 -5.18 10.43
C LEU A 472 -25.04 -5.17 11.95
N THR A 473 -24.27 -5.95 12.72
CA THR A 473 -24.50 -6.10 14.16
C THR A 473 -24.12 -4.86 14.96
N ALA A 474 -23.50 -3.85 14.37
CA ALA A 474 -23.13 -2.63 15.06
C ALA A 474 -24.29 -1.63 15.24
N PHE A 475 -25.37 -1.75 14.46
CA PHE A 475 -26.51 -0.82 14.51
C PHE A 475 -27.84 -1.49 14.13
N PRO A 476 -28.99 -0.97 14.61
CA PRO A 476 -30.29 -1.50 14.21
C PRO A 476 -30.61 -1.12 12.77
N VAL A 477 -31.05 -2.11 11.99
CA VAL A 477 -31.57 -1.94 10.62
C VAL A 477 -32.92 -2.60 10.51
N TRP A 478 -33.95 -1.79 10.25
CA TRP A 478 -35.33 -2.25 10.06
C TRP A 478 -35.68 -2.38 8.59
N ASN A 479 -36.80 -3.05 8.29
CA ASN A 479 -37.30 -3.23 6.93
C ASN A 479 -36.24 -3.78 5.98
N LEU A 480 -35.38 -4.66 6.49
CA LEU A 480 -34.27 -5.20 5.72
C LEU A 480 -34.84 -6.01 4.55
N ALA A 481 -34.56 -5.57 3.34
CA ALA A 481 -35.13 -6.11 2.13
C ALA A 481 -34.04 -6.35 1.08
N VAL A 482 -34.16 -7.50 0.41
CA VAL A 482 -33.34 -7.86 -0.76
C VAL A 482 -34.17 -7.61 -2.01
N ALA A 483 -33.72 -6.68 -2.86
CA ALA A 483 -34.39 -6.33 -4.11
C ALA A 483 -33.39 -6.42 -5.27
N GLY A 484 -33.49 -7.50 -6.06
CA GLY A 484 -32.50 -7.76 -7.11
C GLY A 484 -31.11 -7.97 -6.52
N SER A 485 -30.15 -7.14 -6.93
CA SER A 485 -28.78 -7.15 -6.44
C SER A 485 -28.51 -6.04 -5.41
N GLN A 486 -29.51 -5.66 -4.62
CA GLN A 486 -29.39 -4.64 -3.58
C GLN A 486 -29.96 -5.13 -2.25
N LEU A 487 -29.21 -4.90 -1.17
CA LEU A 487 -29.71 -4.94 0.20
C LEU A 487 -30.14 -3.53 0.58
N THR A 488 -31.32 -3.37 1.15
CA THR A 488 -31.82 -2.07 1.62
C THR A 488 -32.39 -2.21 3.01
N GLY A 489 -32.34 -1.13 3.79
CA GLY A 489 -32.93 -1.09 5.12
C GLY A 489 -33.15 0.35 5.58
N VAL A 490 -33.91 0.50 6.66
CA VAL A 490 -34.16 1.77 7.31
C VAL A 490 -33.32 1.81 8.59
N GLY A 491 -32.48 2.84 8.71
CA GLY A 491 -31.72 3.14 9.92
C GLY A 491 -32.15 4.48 10.52
N LEU A 492 -31.85 4.70 11.81
CA LEU A 492 -32.15 5.97 12.50
C LEU A 492 -31.41 7.17 11.88
N ALA A 493 -30.22 6.94 11.32
CA ALA A 493 -29.38 7.96 10.72
C ALA A 493 -29.59 8.14 9.20
N GLY A 494 -30.51 7.36 8.59
CA GLY A 494 -30.75 7.35 7.15
C GLY A 494 -31.09 5.96 6.63
N ASN A 495 -31.54 5.89 5.38
CA ASN A 495 -31.78 4.61 4.71
C ASN A 495 -30.43 4.01 4.31
N PHE A 496 -30.22 2.76 4.72
CA PHE A 496 -29.05 1.96 4.40
C PHE A 496 -29.26 1.21 3.09
N ALA A 497 -28.23 1.11 2.25
CA ALA A 497 -28.26 0.16 1.15
C ALA A 497 -26.87 -0.32 0.75
N VAL A 498 -26.76 -1.56 0.29
CA VAL A 498 -25.52 -2.15 -0.28
C VAL A 498 -25.86 -2.74 -1.64
N SER A 499 -25.05 -2.45 -2.64
CA SER A 499 -25.16 -2.98 -3.99
C SER A 499 -24.22 -4.18 -4.20
N PHE A 500 -24.65 -5.15 -5.00
CA PHE A 500 -23.89 -6.34 -5.36
C PHE A 500 -23.71 -6.39 -6.88
N ASN A 501 -22.49 -6.61 -7.36
CA ASN A 501 -22.22 -6.67 -8.79
C ASN A 501 -22.43 -8.09 -9.34
N GLY A 502 -23.68 -8.43 -9.65
CA GLY A 502 -24.01 -9.73 -10.25
C GLY A 502 -23.98 -10.93 -9.30
N SER A 503 -23.50 -10.75 -8.06
CA SER A 503 -23.54 -11.76 -7.00
C SER A 503 -24.95 -11.95 -6.43
N SER A 504 -25.28 -13.18 -6.07
CA SER A 504 -26.46 -13.51 -5.26
C SER A 504 -26.11 -13.50 -3.77
N PHE A 505 -27.07 -13.16 -2.91
CA PHE A 505 -26.97 -13.31 -1.47
C PHE A 505 -28.34 -13.63 -0.89
N THR A 506 -28.38 -14.18 0.31
CA THR A 506 -29.60 -14.54 1.03
C THR A 506 -29.64 -13.88 2.39
N THR A 507 -30.81 -13.87 3.03
CA THR A 507 -30.95 -13.38 4.41
C THR A 507 -30.15 -14.21 5.42
N ALA A 508 -29.70 -15.42 5.08
CA ALA A 508 -28.84 -16.24 5.93
C ALA A 508 -27.39 -15.73 5.96
N ASP A 509 -26.99 -14.95 4.94
CA ASP A 509 -25.65 -14.38 4.82
C ASP A 509 -25.53 -13.03 5.58
N ILE A 510 -26.60 -12.59 6.24
CA ILE A 510 -26.65 -11.32 6.96
C ILE A 510 -26.66 -11.56 8.46
N ARG A 511 -25.66 -11.05 9.18
CA ARG A 511 -25.68 -10.94 10.64
C ARG A 511 -26.26 -9.58 11.01
N SER A 512 -27.37 -9.55 11.73
CA SER A 512 -28.03 -8.32 12.20
C SER A 512 -28.57 -8.50 13.61
N GLN A 513 -28.68 -7.40 14.37
CA GLN A 513 -29.12 -7.45 15.77
C GLN A 513 -30.58 -7.91 15.96
N SER A 514 -31.44 -7.79 14.94
CA SER A 514 -32.78 -8.39 14.78
C SER A 514 -33.47 -7.70 13.60
N VAL A 515 -34.03 -8.46 12.66
CA VAL A 515 -34.83 -7.90 11.54
C VAL A 515 -36.27 -7.72 12.05
N GLY A 516 -36.71 -6.48 12.16
CA GLY A 516 -38.13 -6.16 12.39
C GLY A 516 -38.62 -5.05 11.45
N LEU A 517 -39.94 -4.87 11.44
CA LEU A 517 -40.65 -3.85 10.70
C LEU A 517 -40.43 -2.47 11.36
N TYR A 518 -40.04 -1.49 10.55
CA TYR A 518 -40.25 -0.08 10.88
C TYR A 518 -41.51 0.40 10.16
N ALA A 519 -42.52 0.82 10.92
CA ALA A 519 -43.74 1.41 10.37
C ALA A 519 -43.99 2.78 10.99
N ALA A 520 -44.16 3.79 10.14
CA ALA A 520 -44.52 5.13 10.57
C ALA A 520 -45.92 5.49 10.06
N GLY A 521 -46.75 6.00 10.95
CA GLY A 521 -48.06 6.59 10.68
C GLY A 521 -47.93 8.04 10.18
N THR A 522 -49.04 8.74 10.26
CA THR A 522 -49.25 10.09 9.76
C THR A 522 -49.72 11.01 10.90
N ASN A 523 -50.27 12.19 10.58
CA ASN A 523 -50.96 13.01 11.58
C ASN A 523 -52.47 12.68 11.67
N ALA A 524 -52.88 11.51 11.18
CA ALA A 524 -54.25 11.02 11.13
C ALA A 524 -54.36 9.72 11.93
N VAL A 525 -55.58 9.19 12.09
CA VAL A 525 -55.80 7.92 12.77
C VAL A 525 -55.24 6.77 11.94
N ASP A 526 -54.23 6.08 12.47
CA ASP A 526 -53.52 5.00 11.81
C ASP A 526 -53.65 3.65 12.53
N THR A 527 -53.49 2.56 11.78
CA THR A 527 -53.36 1.20 12.34
C THR A 527 -52.06 0.58 11.87
N LEU A 528 -51.13 0.38 12.79
CA LEU A 528 -49.81 -0.19 12.54
C LEU A 528 -49.73 -1.55 13.20
N ILE A 529 -49.36 -2.56 12.42
CA ILE A 529 -49.25 -3.94 12.89
C ILE A 529 -47.86 -4.44 12.51
N GLY A 530 -47.10 -4.81 13.53
CA GLY A 530 -45.81 -5.48 13.45
C GLY A 530 -45.92 -6.93 12.98
N GLN A 531 -44.79 -7.61 12.97
CA GLN A 531 -44.60 -8.99 12.56
C GLN A 531 -43.89 -9.76 13.68
N ALA A 532 -43.29 -10.91 13.34
CA ALA A 532 -42.32 -11.52 14.24
C ALA A 532 -40.98 -10.80 14.08
N GLY A 533 -40.32 -10.38 15.16
CA GLY A 533 -39.06 -9.64 15.10
C GLY A 533 -38.95 -8.57 16.19
N ARG A 534 -37.99 -7.65 16.04
CA ARG A 534 -37.87 -6.45 16.87
C ARG A 534 -38.36 -5.26 16.06
N ASP A 535 -39.63 -4.94 16.18
CA ASP A 535 -40.26 -3.91 15.38
C ASP A 535 -40.12 -2.53 16.02
N TYR A 536 -40.26 -1.50 15.18
CA TYR A 536 -40.36 -0.11 15.60
C TYR A 536 -41.60 0.50 14.95
N LEU A 537 -42.65 0.71 15.74
CA LEU A 537 -43.92 1.25 15.29
C LEU A 537 -44.08 2.67 15.84
N ASN A 538 -44.30 3.66 14.96
CA ASN A 538 -44.49 5.06 15.33
C ASN A 538 -45.79 5.61 14.74
N GLY A 539 -46.81 5.88 15.57
CA GLY A 539 -48.09 6.43 15.14
C GLY A 539 -48.01 7.89 14.67
N ALA A 540 -47.04 8.64 15.19
CA ALA A 540 -46.80 10.07 14.98
C ALA A 540 -47.87 10.99 15.58
N GLY A 541 -49.02 11.21 14.95
CA GLY A 541 -50.08 12.01 15.56
C GLY A 541 -51.45 11.54 15.10
N GLY A 542 -52.45 11.57 15.96
CA GLY A 542 -53.69 10.86 15.67
C GLY A 542 -54.16 10.11 16.90
N ASN A 543 -55.15 9.24 16.73
CA ASN A 543 -55.55 8.32 17.80
C ASN A 543 -55.33 6.92 17.26
N ASP A 544 -54.11 6.43 17.39
CA ASP A 544 -53.57 5.35 16.59
C ASP A 544 -53.72 3.99 17.29
N SER A 545 -53.67 2.91 16.52
CA SER A 545 -53.67 1.54 17.03
C SER A 545 -52.39 0.84 16.58
N LEU A 546 -51.45 0.62 17.50
CA LEU A 546 -50.17 -0.03 17.25
C LEU A 546 -50.16 -1.41 17.90
N ARG A 547 -49.73 -2.44 17.16
CA ARG A 547 -49.59 -3.81 17.67
C ARG A 547 -48.25 -4.43 17.25
N GLY A 548 -47.36 -4.72 18.20
CA GLY A 548 -46.01 -5.25 17.92
C GLY A 548 -46.01 -6.70 17.44
N ALA A 549 -46.86 -7.53 18.03
CA ALA A 549 -47.03 -8.97 17.73
C ALA A 549 -46.03 -9.87 18.47
N GLY A 550 -44.87 -10.22 17.93
CA GLY A 550 -43.96 -11.12 18.65
C GLY A 550 -42.49 -10.76 18.48
N GLY A 551 -41.74 -10.84 19.58
CA GLY A 551 -40.37 -10.36 19.69
C GLY A 551 -40.35 -9.04 20.48
N ASN A 552 -39.17 -8.44 20.66
CA ASN A 552 -39.02 -7.30 21.57
C ASN A 552 -39.24 -5.98 20.84
N ASP A 553 -40.44 -5.41 20.89
CA ASP A 553 -40.83 -4.29 20.04
C ASP A 553 -40.70 -2.92 20.70
N PHE A 554 -40.59 -1.87 19.88
CA PHE A 554 -40.63 -0.47 20.28
C PHE A 554 -41.88 0.21 19.70
N LEU A 555 -42.78 0.67 20.57
CA LEU A 555 -44.05 1.27 20.18
C LEU A 555 -44.12 2.72 20.66
N SER A 556 -44.19 3.68 19.73
CA SER A 556 -44.45 5.08 20.04
C SER A 556 -45.79 5.50 19.43
N GLY A 557 -46.79 5.78 20.26
CA GLY A 557 -48.08 6.28 19.78
C GLY A 557 -47.92 7.66 19.12
N GLY A 558 -47.17 8.54 19.80
CA GLY A 558 -47.00 9.91 19.35
C GLY A 558 -48.03 10.81 20.02
N ALA A 559 -48.54 11.82 19.33
CA ALA A 559 -49.51 12.76 19.90
C ALA A 559 -50.96 12.33 19.65
N GLY A 560 -51.72 12.07 20.71
CA GLY A 560 -53.16 11.92 20.71
C GLY A 560 -53.63 10.83 21.67
N ASN A 561 -54.60 9.99 21.32
CA ASN A 561 -55.06 8.96 22.26
C ASN A 561 -54.90 7.59 21.61
N ASP A 562 -53.80 6.93 21.92
CA ASP A 562 -53.34 5.77 21.19
C ASP A 562 -53.63 4.46 21.94
N ALA A 563 -53.75 3.37 21.19
CA ALA A 563 -53.84 2.01 21.71
C ALA A 563 -52.57 1.25 21.32
N LEU A 564 -51.72 0.94 22.30
CA LEU A 564 -50.44 0.24 22.09
C LEU A 564 -50.52 -1.17 22.66
N ASP A 565 -50.28 -2.18 21.83
CA ASP A 565 -50.25 -3.59 22.23
C ASP A 565 -48.89 -4.18 21.86
N GLY A 566 -48.00 -4.41 22.83
CA GLY A 566 -46.64 -4.93 22.56
C GLY A 566 -46.71 -6.33 21.95
N GLY A 567 -47.29 -7.27 22.68
CA GLY A 567 -47.59 -8.59 22.16
C GLY A 567 -46.94 -9.69 23.00
N THR A 568 -46.08 -10.50 22.40
CA THR A 568 -45.30 -11.51 23.11
C THR A 568 -43.82 -11.11 23.15
N ASP A 569 -43.13 -11.48 24.23
CA ASP A 569 -41.75 -11.12 24.56
C ASP A 569 -41.66 -9.76 25.28
N ILE A 570 -40.52 -9.06 25.26
CA ILE A 570 -40.30 -7.86 26.08
C ILE A 570 -40.42 -6.61 25.23
N ASP A 571 -41.51 -5.87 25.45
CA ASP A 571 -41.84 -4.71 24.64
C ASP A 571 -41.61 -3.39 25.39
N THR A 572 -41.35 -2.34 24.61
CA THR A 572 -41.11 -0.97 25.11
C THR A 572 -42.08 0.02 24.49
N ALA A 573 -42.93 0.64 25.29
CA ALA A 573 -43.69 1.83 24.90
C ALA A 573 -42.85 3.09 25.10
N ILE A 574 -42.75 3.95 24.07
CA ILE A 574 -41.92 5.15 24.04
C ILE A 574 -42.80 6.41 24.07
N TYR A 575 -42.50 7.32 25.00
CA TYR A 575 -43.19 8.59 25.21
C TYR A 575 -42.23 9.77 25.07
N ALA A 576 -42.70 10.85 24.43
CA ALA A 576 -41.94 12.10 24.30
C ALA A 576 -41.97 12.92 25.61
N ALA A 577 -42.99 12.76 26.45
CA ALA A 577 -43.03 13.39 27.77
C ALA A 577 -42.05 12.74 28.77
N THR A 578 -41.62 13.52 29.75
CA THR A 578 -40.90 12.99 30.93
C THR A 578 -41.87 12.28 31.88
N ARG A 579 -41.39 11.38 32.73
CA ARG A 579 -42.24 10.64 33.67
C ARG A 579 -43.00 11.57 34.62
N ALA A 580 -42.40 12.69 35.03
CA ALA A 580 -43.02 13.68 35.91
C ALA A 580 -44.18 14.44 35.24
N GLN A 581 -44.17 14.54 33.90
CA GLN A 581 -45.24 15.15 33.10
C GLN A 581 -46.36 14.17 32.74
N SER A 582 -46.17 12.88 33.03
CA SER A 582 -47.10 11.82 32.68
C SER A 582 -47.82 11.26 33.92
N THR A 583 -49.13 11.10 33.81
CA THR A 583 -49.92 10.30 34.75
C THR A 583 -49.96 8.87 34.24
N VAL A 584 -49.54 7.90 35.06
CA VAL A 584 -49.47 6.49 34.66
C VAL A 584 -50.37 5.70 35.61
N THR A 585 -51.42 5.09 35.07
CA THR A 585 -52.46 4.38 35.83
C THR A 585 -52.54 2.93 35.37
N ARG A 586 -52.45 1.96 36.28
CA ARG A 586 -52.78 0.57 35.96
C ARG A 586 -54.28 0.35 36.10
N ASN A 587 -54.91 -0.24 35.09
CA ASN A 587 -56.34 -0.48 35.06
C ASN A 587 -56.69 -1.91 35.47
N ALA A 588 -57.94 -2.11 35.91
CA ALA A 588 -58.49 -3.46 36.08
C ALA A 588 -58.56 -4.15 34.71
N GLY A 589 -58.00 -5.37 34.59
CA GLY A 589 -57.89 -6.09 33.32
C GLY A 589 -56.49 -6.09 32.69
N GLY A 590 -55.48 -5.51 33.34
CA GLY A 590 -54.07 -5.68 32.97
C GLY A 590 -53.50 -4.62 32.02
N THR A 591 -54.31 -3.68 31.54
CA THR A 591 -53.83 -2.54 30.74
C THR A 591 -53.29 -1.41 31.61
N VAL A 592 -52.54 -0.51 30.99
CA VAL A 592 -51.99 0.72 31.57
C VAL A 592 -52.54 1.89 30.78
N THR A 593 -52.97 2.96 31.46
CA THR A 593 -53.21 4.24 30.82
C THR A 593 -52.07 5.20 31.14
N VAL A 594 -51.45 5.77 30.11
CA VAL A 594 -50.45 6.84 30.25
C VAL A 594 -51.07 8.12 29.70
N THR A 595 -51.05 9.19 30.49
CA THR A 595 -51.62 10.48 30.10
C THR A 595 -50.60 11.59 30.24
N SER A 596 -50.28 12.28 29.15
CA SER A 596 -49.42 13.46 29.14
C SER A 596 -50.01 14.55 28.23
N THR A 597 -49.51 15.78 28.31
CA THR A 597 -49.93 16.83 27.37
C THR A 597 -49.30 16.68 25.99
N ALA A 598 -48.16 16.01 25.88
CA ALA A 598 -47.41 15.88 24.62
C ALA A 598 -47.89 14.66 23.82
N ASP A 599 -48.14 13.56 24.51
CA ASP A 599 -48.50 12.27 23.91
C ASP A 599 -50.02 12.04 23.99
N GLY A 600 -50.74 12.74 24.88
CA GLY A 600 -52.18 12.61 25.07
C GLY A 600 -52.57 11.46 26.01
N THR A 601 -53.62 10.68 25.75
CA THR A 601 -54.12 9.62 26.65
C THR A 601 -54.09 8.24 26.01
N ASP A 602 -53.05 7.49 26.31
CA ASP A 602 -52.76 6.22 25.66
C ASP A 602 -53.15 5.05 26.53
N THR A 603 -53.64 3.99 25.91
CA THR A 603 -53.94 2.70 26.53
C THR A 603 -52.94 1.66 26.05
N VAL A 604 -52.18 1.08 26.97
CA VAL A 604 -51.10 0.14 26.69
C VAL A 604 -51.42 -1.24 27.27
N SER A 605 -51.24 -2.28 26.48
CA SER A 605 -51.32 -3.69 26.88
C SER A 605 -50.06 -4.45 26.47
N ASN A 606 -49.74 -5.53 27.19
CA ASN A 606 -48.63 -6.43 26.87
C ASN A 606 -47.31 -5.70 26.60
N VAL A 607 -46.95 -4.75 27.46
CA VAL A 607 -45.70 -3.99 27.42
C VAL A 607 -45.11 -3.94 28.83
N GLU A 608 -43.83 -4.26 28.94
CA GLU A 608 -43.10 -4.39 30.20
C GLU A 608 -42.33 -3.11 30.54
N LEU A 609 -41.86 -2.41 29.50
CA LEU A 609 -40.97 -1.27 29.59
C LEU A 609 -41.63 0.00 29.04
N PHE A 610 -41.47 1.11 29.76
CA PHE A 610 -42.03 2.42 29.42
C PHE A 610 -40.87 3.41 29.38
N GLN A 611 -40.41 3.75 28.18
CA GLN A 611 -39.36 4.73 27.97
C GLN A 611 -39.97 6.13 27.92
N PHE A 612 -39.72 6.94 28.95
CA PHE A 612 -40.02 8.37 28.95
C PHE A 612 -38.78 9.15 28.53
N ALA A 613 -38.94 10.43 28.18
CA ALA A 613 -37.82 11.27 27.74
C ALA A 613 -36.71 11.44 28.79
N ASP A 614 -37.01 11.24 30.08
CA ASP A 614 -36.08 11.33 31.21
C ASP A 614 -35.58 9.97 31.74
N GLY A 615 -36.04 8.84 31.18
CA GLY A 615 -35.54 7.53 31.54
C GLY A 615 -36.49 6.36 31.28
N LEU A 616 -35.94 5.15 31.44
CA LEU A 616 -36.67 3.89 31.31
C LEU A 616 -37.37 3.54 32.63
N PHE A 617 -38.67 3.31 32.58
CA PHE A 617 -39.49 2.87 33.70
C PHE A 617 -40.05 1.50 33.40
N SER A 618 -39.77 0.51 34.25
CA SER A 618 -40.46 -0.77 34.17
C SER A 618 -41.53 -0.85 35.23
N PHE A 619 -42.65 -1.44 34.83
CA PHE A 619 -43.64 -1.93 35.76
C PHE A 619 -43.11 -3.19 36.43
N ARG A 620 -42.18 -3.07 37.38
CA ARG A 620 -41.91 -4.20 38.29
C ARG A 620 -43.27 -4.68 38.79
N TYR A 621 -43.59 -5.96 38.54
CA TYR A 621 -44.84 -6.59 38.93
C TYR A 621 -45.14 -6.23 40.38
N ALA A 622 -46.04 -5.27 40.57
CA ALA A 622 -46.59 -4.94 41.85
C ALA A 622 -47.81 -5.82 42.00
N ASP A 623 -47.66 -6.96 42.65
CA ASP A 623 -48.81 -7.64 43.22
C ASP A 623 -49.24 -6.90 44.49
N PRO A 624 -50.54 -6.64 44.71
CA PRO A 624 -51.04 -5.86 45.81
C PRO A 624 -51.02 -6.73 47.08
N GLY A 625 -50.00 -6.58 47.91
CA GLY A 625 -50.09 -6.91 49.34
C GLY A 625 -49.93 -8.37 49.78
N GLY A 626 -49.44 -9.29 48.93
CA GLY A 626 -49.10 -10.66 49.32
C GLY A 626 -47.59 -10.95 49.36
N THR A 627 -47.08 -11.53 50.46
CA THR A 627 -45.69 -12.02 50.55
C THR A 627 -45.47 -13.17 49.55
N ARG A 628 -44.64 -12.96 48.51
CA ARG A 628 -44.42 -13.98 47.45
C ARG A 628 -43.49 -15.13 47.85
N VAL A 629 -42.57 -14.94 48.80
CA VAL A 629 -41.73 -16.00 49.39
C VAL A 629 -41.52 -15.76 50.88
N ASN A 630 -41.87 -16.74 51.72
CA ASN A 630 -41.77 -16.64 53.19
C ASN A 630 -40.62 -17.47 53.78
N ASN A 631 -39.48 -17.61 53.08
CA ASN A 631 -38.42 -18.57 53.45
C ASN A 631 -36.97 -18.05 53.31
N PHE A 632 -36.78 -16.77 52.94
CA PHE A 632 -35.49 -16.07 52.88
C PHE A 632 -35.42 -14.84 53.82
N ALA A 633 -36.16 -14.89 54.92
CA ALA A 633 -36.29 -13.80 55.88
C ALA A 633 -35.65 -14.14 57.23
N ILE A 634 -35.41 -13.13 58.07
CA ILE A 634 -34.88 -13.31 59.44
C ILE A 634 -35.71 -14.35 60.21
N ASN A 635 -37.04 -14.18 60.20
CA ASN A 635 -37.99 -15.02 60.93
C ASN A 635 -38.38 -16.30 60.17
N ALA A 636 -37.82 -16.53 58.98
CA ALA A 636 -38.09 -17.70 58.17
C ALA A 636 -36.82 -18.15 57.45
N GLY A 637 -35.96 -18.86 58.19
CA GLY A 637 -34.70 -19.43 57.71
C GLY A 637 -33.42 -18.78 58.25
N GLY A 638 -33.52 -17.74 59.10
CA GLY A 638 -32.37 -17.19 59.84
C GLY A 638 -31.50 -16.19 59.07
N TRP A 639 -32.00 -15.71 57.92
CA TRP A 639 -31.30 -14.87 56.94
C TRP A 639 -31.09 -13.42 57.39
N SER A 640 -30.31 -13.26 58.46
CA SER A 640 -30.14 -12.03 59.23
C SER A 640 -29.07 -11.07 58.73
N SER A 641 -28.27 -11.47 57.75
CA SER A 641 -27.19 -10.65 57.21
C SER A 641 -26.97 -10.98 55.74
N GLN A 642 -26.73 -9.95 54.92
CA GLN A 642 -26.34 -10.11 53.52
C GLN A 642 -24.85 -10.46 53.35
N ASP A 643 -24.08 -10.44 54.43
CA ASP A 643 -22.68 -10.88 54.47
C ASP A 643 -22.59 -12.36 54.87
N ARG A 644 -23.19 -12.75 55.99
CA ARG A 644 -23.11 -14.16 56.45
C ARG A 644 -24.07 -15.11 55.72
N PHE A 645 -25.28 -14.63 55.42
CA PHE A 645 -26.34 -15.42 54.79
C PHE A 645 -26.83 -14.71 53.52
N SER A 646 -25.92 -14.59 52.55
CA SER A 646 -26.17 -13.83 51.33
C SER A 646 -27.27 -14.47 50.47
N ARG A 647 -27.94 -13.59 49.72
CA ARG A 647 -29.03 -13.93 48.80
C ARG A 647 -28.76 -13.26 47.47
N HIS A 648 -28.88 -14.02 46.41
CA HIS A 648 -28.62 -13.60 45.04
C HIS A 648 -29.82 -13.95 44.18
N VAL A 649 -29.85 -13.38 42.98
CA VAL A 649 -30.87 -13.67 41.99
C VAL A 649 -30.17 -14.05 40.70
N ALA A 650 -30.49 -15.20 40.13
CA ALA A 650 -30.00 -15.68 38.84
C ALA A 650 -30.91 -16.79 38.33
N ASP A 651 -31.00 -16.99 37.02
CA ASP A 651 -31.66 -18.16 36.46
C ASP A 651 -30.71 -19.38 36.58
N VAL A 652 -30.99 -20.29 37.51
CA VAL A 652 -30.16 -21.47 37.75
C VAL A 652 -30.72 -22.75 37.11
N ASN A 653 -31.93 -22.69 36.55
CA ASN A 653 -32.59 -23.84 35.92
C ASN A 653 -32.73 -23.69 34.39
N GLY A 654 -32.45 -22.51 33.84
CA GLY A 654 -32.45 -22.15 32.42
C GLY A 654 -33.85 -21.98 31.85
N ASP A 655 -34.84 -21.58 32.65
CA ASP A 655 -36.22 -21.38 32.21
C ASP A 655 -36.53 -19.93 31.77
N GLY A 656 -35.52 -19.05 31.83
CA GLY A 656 -35.60 -17.64 31.46
C GLY A 656 -36.13 -16.74 32.59
N PHE A 657 -36.46 -17.30 33.76
CA PHE A 657 -36.91 -16.55 34.93
C PHE A 657 -35.82 -16.52 36.01
N ALA A 658 -35.67 -15.37 36.65
CA ALA A 658 -34.66 -15.20 37.69
C ALA A 658 -35.08 -15.92 38.99
N ASP A 659 -34.26 -16.84 39.48
CA ASP A 659 -34.49 -17.59 40.72
C ASP A 659 -33.88 -16.89 41.94
N ILE A 660 -34.41 -17.16 43.14
CA ILE A 660 -33.77 -16.73 44.38
C ILE A 660 -32.83 -17.83 44.87
N VAL A 661 -31.56 -17.50 45.02
CA VAL A 661 -30.55 -18.38 45.59
C VAL A 661 -30.07 -17.80 46.92
N GLY A 662 -30.27 -18.52 48.01
CA GLY A 662 -29.77 -18.14 49.33
C GLY A 662 -28.71 -19.11 49.83
N PHE A 663 -27.64 -18.57 50.40
CA PHE A 663 -26.62 -19.31 51.13
C PHE A 663 -26.87 -19.30 52.64
N GLY A 664 -27.44 -20.39 53.15
CA GLY A 664 -27.93 -20.49 54.52
C GLY A 664 -26.94 -21.14 55.49
N GLN A 665 -27.43 -21.51 56.68
CA GLN A 665 -26.59 -22.18 57.68
C GLN A 665 -26.09 -23.56 57.21
N ALA A 666 -26.95 -24.34 56.54
CA ALA A 666 -26.67 -25.73 56.17
C ALA A 666 -26.14 -25.92 54.73
N GLY A 667 -26.28 -24.89 53.87
CA GLY A 667 -25.97 -24.99 52.44
C GLY A 667 -26.72 -23.96 51.60
N THR A 668 -26.76 -24.18 50.29
CA THR A 668 -27.49 -23.36 49.31
C THR A 668 -28.93 -23.82 49.17
N PHE A 669 -29.83 -22.85 49.12
CA PHE A 669 -31.26 -23.02 48.95
C PHE A 669 -31.72 -22.23 47.73
N VAL A 670 -32.62 -22.79 46.93
CA VAL A 670 -33.15 -22.16 45.72
C VAL A 670 -34.67 -22.14 45.76
N SER A 671 -35.27 -21.04 45.31
CA SER A 671 -36.71 -20.91 45.07
C SER A 671 -36.85 -20.43 43.63
N TYR A 672 -37.45 -21.27 42.79
CA TYR A 672 -37.44 -21.07 41.35
C TYR A 672 -38.46 -20.00 40.94
N GLY A 673 -38.06 -19.08 40.07
CA GLY A 673 -38.96 -18.12 39.45
C GLY A 673 -40.02 -18.83 38.61
N GLN A 674 -41.22 -18.29 38.58
CA GLN A 674 -42.31 -18.82 37.76
C GLN A 674 -42.84 -17.73 36.83
N ARG A 675 -43.40 -18.14 35.70
CA ARG A 675 -43.94 -17.24 34.66
C ARG A 675 -45.00 -16.25 35.16
N ASP A 676 -45.70 -16.58 36.24
CA ASP A 676 -46.68 -15.69 36.89
C ASP A 676 -46.04 -14.69 37.88
N GLY A 677 -44.71 -14.63 37.91
CA GLY A 677 -43.89 -13.83 38.82
C GLY A 677 -43.89 -14.33 40.27
N SER A 678 -44.47 -15.51 40.54
CA SER A 678 -44.36 -16.16 41.84
C SER A 678 -43.04 -16.94 41.93
N PHE A 679 -42.77 -17.53 43.10
CA PHE A 679 -41.62 -18.42 43.26
C PHE A 679 -42.05 -19.75 43.86
N SER A 680 -41.33 -20.82 43.52
CA SER A 680 -41.58 -22.16 44.04
C SER A 680 -41.34 -22.22 45.56
N ALA A 681 -41.78 -23.30 46.20
CA ALA A 681 -41.28 -23.63 47.54
C ALA A 681 -39.74 -23.75 47.53
N VAL A 682 -39.11 -23.37 48.65
CA VAL A 682 -37.65 -23.43 48.78
C VAL A 682 -37.18 -24.87 48.74
N THR A 683 -36.19 -25.13 47.89
CA THR A 683 -35.52 -26.41 47.72
C THR A 683 -34.09 -26.30 48.22
N PHE A 684 -33.60 -27.32 48.92
CA PHE A 684 -32.18 -27.41 49.27
C PHE A 684 -31.38 -27.87 48.04
N ALA A 685 -30.51 -27.01 47.52
CA ALA A 685 -29.80 -27.24 46.28
C ALA A 685 -28.41 -27.86 46.49
N SER A 686 -27.68 -27.46 47.55
CA SER A 686 -26.31 -27.94 47.78
C SER A 686 -25.91 -27.81 49.25
N ALA A 687 -25.11 -28.75 49.76
CA ALA A 687 -24.58 -28.71 51.13
C ALA A 687 -23.23 -28.00 51.27
N ASN A 688 -22.67 -27.45 50.18
CA ASN A 688 -21.27 -27.04 50.16
C ASN A 688 -21.01 -25.58 50.57
N PHE A 689 -21.97 -24.68 50.32
CA PHE A 689 -21.76 -23.22 50.42
C PHE A 689 -22.42 -22.57 51.63
N GLY A 690 -22.71 -23.37 52.66
CA GLY A 690 -23.34 -22.91 53.90
C GLY A 690 -22.36 -22.45 54.97
N ALA A 691 -22.85 -21.70 55.95
CA ALA A 691 -22.00 -21.21 57.05
C ALA A 691 -21.38 -22.35 57.88
N ASN A 692 -22.05 -23.52 57.98
CA ASN A 692 -21.48 -24.71 58.63
C ASN A 692 -20.24 -25.27 57.90
N GLN A 693 -20.08 -24.96 56.61
CA GLN A 693 -18.97 -25.40 55.78
C GLN A 693 -17.84 -24.36 55.73
N GLY A 694 -17.91 -23.28 56.52
CA GLY A 694 -16.85 -22.27 56.63
C GLY A 694 -17.17 -20.94 55.96
N TRP A 695 -18.26 -20.86 55.17
CA TRP A 695 -18.71 -19.63 54.49
C TRP A 695 -19.37 -18.64 55.44
N THR A 696 -18.57 -18.08 56.33
CA THR A 696 -19.01 -17.26 57.47
C THR A 696 -19.19 -15.78 57.12
N SER A 697 -18.69 -15.34 55.96
CA SER A 697 -18.77 -13.97 55.43
C SER A 697 -18.56 -13.96 53.92
N ASP A 698 -19.48 -13.36 53.17
CA ASP A 698 -19.36 -13.10 51.72
C ASP A 698 -18.30 -12.05 51.41
N ASN A 699 -17.99 -11.17 52.37
CA ASN A 699 -16.89 -10.21 52.22
C ASN A 699 -15.50 -10.87 52.28
N ALA A 700 -15.38 -12.03 52.95
CA ALA A 700 -14.13 -12.77 53.09
C ALA A 700 -14.04 -13.98 52.16
N PHE A 701 -15.16 -14.69 51.97
CA PHE A 701 -15.29 -15.88 51.13
C PHE A 701 -16.47 -15.65 50.19
N ARG A 702 -16.18 -15.03 49.04
CA ARG A 702 -17.18 -14.50 48.13
C ARG A 702 -17.90 -15.63 47.41
N ARG A 703 -19.23 -15.56 47.36
CA ARG A 703 -20.07 -16.45 46.55
C ARG A 703 -20.74 -15.64 45.45
N GLU A 704 -20.63 -16.13 44.23
CA GLU A 704 -21.21 -15.51 43.04
C GLU A 704 -22.04 -16.50 42.25
N LEU A 705 -22.97 -15.94 41.46
CA LEU A 705 -23.72 -16.66 40.46
C LEU A 705 -23.36 -16.11 39.09
N ILE A 706 -22.76 -16.96 38.26
CA ILE A 706 -22.38 -16.62 36.89
C ILE A 706 -22.39 -17.89 36.05
N ASP A 707 -22.89 -17.80 34.83
CA ASP A 707 -22.83 -18.89 33.86
C ASP A 707 -21.39 -19.02 33.33
N VAL A 708 -20.63 -20.00 33.84
CA VAL A 708 -19.21 -20.16 33.46
C VAL A 708 -19.02 -21.00 32.21
N ASN A 709 -20.05 -21.72 31.77
CA ASN A 709 -19.97 -22.67 30.66
C ASN A 709 -20.82 -22.28 29.43
N ARG A 710 -21.55 -21.17 29.52
CA ARG A 710 -22.49 -20.62 28.53
C ARG A 710 -23.64 -21.58 28.17
N ASP A 711 -24.10 -22.38 29.13
CA ASP A 711 -25.25 -23.27 28.94
C ASP A 711 -26.61 -22.59 29.21
N GLY A 712 -26.60 -21.31 29.57
CA GLY A 712 -27.77 -20.51 29.88
C GLY A 712 -28.24 -20.64 31.33
N ARG A 713 -27.48 -21.31 32.21
CA ARG A 713 -27.77 -21.45 33.63
C ARG A 713 -26.64 -20.88 34.46
N ALA A 714 -26.98 -20.16 35.53
CA ALA A 714 -25.98 -19.63 36.43
C ALA A 714 -25.38 -20.72 37.33
N ASP A 715 -24.06 -20.78 37.39
CA ASP A 715 -23.31 -21.64 38.29
C ASP A 715 -22.94 -20.91 39.59
N ILE A 716 -22.72 -21.67 40.67
CA ILE A 716 -22.15 -21.13 41.91
C ILE A 716 -20.63 -21.13 41.80
N VAL A 717 -20.04 -19.95 41.87
CA VAL A 717 -18.58 -19.75 41.98
C VAL A 717 -18.28 -19.25 43.39
N GLY A 718 -17.41 -19.95 44.11
CA GLY A 718 -17.02 -19.61 45.48
C GLY A 718 -15.63 -20.08 45.81
#